data_AF-A0A8J3IL55-F1
#
_entry.id   AF-A0A8J3IL55-F1
#
_cell.length_a   1.000
_cell.length_b   1.000
_cell.length_c   1.000
_cell.angle_alpha   90.00
_cell.angle_beta   90.00
_cell.angle_gamma   90.00
#
_symmetry.space_group_name_H-M   'P 1'
#
loop_
_entity.id
_entity.type
_entity.pdbx_description
1 polymer ?
#
loop_
_entity_poly.entity_id
_entity_poly.type
_entity_poly.pdbx_seq_one_letter_code
_entity_poly.pdbx_strand_id
1 'polypeptide(L)'
;MSGLNSRNRRRYRKRRAAVISYFTTAVPVDKLAAYHHIPVSQLLQFIQHCLMMHEDGSVWGFRALIPGMRVIDGATSERDEAVEDPIRAIESELLEDAGTTFPEQQEIDDYNSIEVAIDTVDEQQGDIYTPIPEIPDELDEINTPLIVIDEPVEVDAERTLYDGTDALQLDKEQPIEFRESIVEAGTNKHRGRQRRFFTSRRMIHMRRQRAARQQQHRNQRIRLLNIVSGVILMMMLLGTLLPLGLGLMAYNVYNDVNGIARSGMNHLLAVKTLLPSSTSDPLAALDSTKLRQAQKEFQAAESDFVQLEQLVNRSDLQMLVDQVGPSYSSKLLMARHLVRVALDVSRMGQELSGVGITASGILHSSPLASDTKNVKPLISVTDVSAAQGALIHALSYIDDISTEMRQVDLRELPISAKQKTQLTDMLALLPRVRGSLLEAQGLVGTVAWLLGVGQTRRFLVQTMDRAELRPGGGFTGQYGILQLQDGRMAPFSLRDVALLDYAGNGMELGRAAPPEYSQWMNFGNWGLRDSNLSGDYPTTARMSMSVFEEEGGGPVDGDISFTPTFISHILDVTGPIYVADYKETITSQNLEERLHYYQQDYNAIAVQQQKTNDTSHSVRKTFTTLVGKLLLDRVRHLPTSKLVAILKNAVKDIQSRDLEIYFANPVAEQWLIDHGYSGGMDSFQKNDGFMVVQANISISKASQYVHTTEQDHIVLDAGGGATHNLTITLNYQQTGPVYGFDTYADYMRIYTAQAAQLLGGHGFDSGQCYNNGNKGCCAASAAKPSSKGDKTPATNDTGCGQYKHAFPDDARYCPDGNYDLGMRGSINKPWPIDKLSGPTALASDLPGRSMWGGLTVTPKNCISTITLSWYVPHAVRFVGKHATYSLLVQKQGGYVPLAQVIIDASAIKGMKPLSFQGNLVTDKLLTLTAQ
;
A
#
# COMPACT_ATOMS: atom_id res chain seq x y z
N MET A 1 27.49 2.29 -17.84
CA MET A 1 26.84 3.63 -17.96
C MET A 1 27.81 4.77 -17.66
N SER A 2 28.48 4.76 -16.50
CA SER A 2 29.49 5.76 -16.07
C SER A 2 30.55 6.08 -17.14
N GLY A 3 31.08 5.06 -17.83
CA GLY A 3 32.10 5.23 -18.89
C GLY A 3 31.62 5.80 -20.24
N LEU A 4 30.34 6.17 -20.41
CA LEU A 4 29.86 6.77 -21.66
C LEU A 4 29.99 8.30 -21.66
N ASN A 5 30.62 8.83 -22.71
CA ASN A 5 30.62 10.28 -23.01
C ASN A 5 29.20 10.84 -23.25
N SER A 6 29.05 12.16 -23.16
CA SER A 6 27.76 12.86 -23.27
C SER A 6 26.97 12.50 -24.54
N ARG A 7 27.65 12.46 -25.70
CA ARG A 7 27.04 12.12 -27.00
C ARG A 7 26.48 10.69 -27.03
N ASN A 8 27.21 9.71 -26.50
CA ASN A 8 26.75 8.33 -26.43
C ASN A 8 25.68 8.13 -25.35
N ARG A 9 25.73 8.88 -24.24
CA ARG A 9 24.67 8.88 -23.23
C ARG A 9 23.35 9.42 -23.79
N ARG A 10 23.38 10.50 -24.58
CA ARG A 10 22.20 11.03 -25.30
C ARG A 10 21.66 10.00 -26.31
N ARG A 11 22.53 9.34 -27.08
CA ARG A 11 22.13 8.25 -28.01
C ARG A 11 21.47 7.07 -27.30
N TYR A 12 22.01 6.61 -26.17
CA TYR A 12 21.37 5.56 -25.36
C TYR A 12 19.98 5.98 -24.87
N ARG A 13 19.87 7.16 -24.23
CA ARG A 13 18.59 7.65 -23.69
C ARG A 13 17.51 7.72 -24.77
N LYS A 14 17.86 8.26 -25.94
CA LYS A 14 17.00 8.33 -27.14
C LYS A 14 16.51 6.94 -27.59
N ARG A 15 17.42 5.96 -27.69
CA ARG A 15 17.06 4.57 -28.04
C ARG A 15 16.15 3.93 -27.00
N ARG A 16 16.48 4.06 -25.71
CA ARG A 16 15.69 3.51 -24.60
C ARG A 16 14.28 4.11 -24.58
N ALA A 17 14.14 5.42 -24.75
CA ALA A 17 12.85 6.09 -24.82
C ALA A 17 11.99 5.52 -25.96
N ALA A 18 12.56 5.35 -27.16
CA ALA A 18 11.85 4.78 -28.30
C ALA A 18 11.38 3.34 -28.09
N VAL A 19 12.24 2.47 -27.52
CA VAL A 19 11.87 1.09 -27.18
C VAL A 19 10.82 1.05 -26.07
N ILE A 20 10.90 1.92 -25.06
CA ILE A 20 9.85 2.03 -24.03
C ILE A 20 8.52 2.43 -24.67
N SER A 21 8.48 3.51 -25.47
CA SER A 21 7.25 3.95 -26.12
C SER A 21 6.58 2.86 -26.95
N TYR A 22 7.35 1.98 -27.59
CA TYR A 22 6.82 0.83 -28.33
C TYR A 22 6.07 -0.17 -27.44
N PHE A 23 6.59 -0.47 -26.24
CA PHE A 23 5.95 -1.41 -25.32
C PHE A 23 4.87 -0.79 -24.42
N THR A 24 4.85 0.53 -24.26
CA THR A 24 3.94 1.21 -23.32
C THR A 24 2.83 2.04 -24.00
N THR A 25 2.74 2.04 -25.32
CA THR A 25 1.71 2.82 -26.06
C THR A 25 1.09 2.00 -27.19
N ALA A 26 -0.14 2.34 -27.57
CA ALA A 26 -0.81 1.77 -28.75
C ALA A 26 -0.50 2.55 -30.05
N VAL A 27 0.58 3.33 -30.06
CA VAL A 27 0.94 4.20 -31.20
C VAL A 27 1.66 3.36 -32.28
N PRO A 28 1.25 3.44 -33.56
CA PRO A 28 1.92 2.75 -34.65
C PRO A 28 3.44 3.00 -34.73
N VAL A 29 4.20 1.97 -35.12
CA VAL A 29 5.68 1.99 -35.07
C VAL A 29 6.31 3.04 -35.99
N ASP A 30 5.66 3.39 -37.10
CA ASP A 30 6.05 4.48 -38.00
C ASP A 30 5.96 5.85 -37.31
N LYS A 31 4.87 6.09 -36.56
CA LYS A 31 4.66 7.32 -35.78
C LYS A 31 5.66 7.42 -34.64
N LEU A 32 5.93 6.31 -33.94
CA LEU A 32 6.96 6.25 -32.89
C LEU A 32 8.37 6.49 -33.44
N ALA A 33 8.71 5.87 -34.57
CA ALA A 33 9.97 6.07 -35.27
C ALA A 33 10.16 7.54 -35.69
N ALA A 34 9.13 8.16 -36.25
CA ALA A 34 9.13 9.58 -36.63
C ALA A 34 9.30 10.50 -35.40
N TYR A 35 8.52 10.29 -34.35
CA TYR A 35 8.58 11.08 -33.10
C TYR A 35 9.96 11.01 -32.45
N HIS A 36 10.53 9.80 -32.33
CA HIS A 36 11.88 9.62 -31.80
C HIS A 36 12.98 9.95 -32.80
N HIS A 37 12.69 10.35 -34.04
CA HIS A 37 13.68 10.55 -35.11
C HIS A 37 14.66 9.37 -35.24
N ILE A 38 14.14 8.14 -35.33
CA ILE A 38 14.89 6.89 -35.55
C ILE A 38 14.23 6.18 -36.74
N PRO A 39 14.97 5.66 -37.74
CA PRO A 39 14.36 4.86 -38.81
C PRO A 39 13.58 3.66 -38.27
N VAL A 40 12.42 3.32 -38.86
CA VAL A 40 11.57 2.20 -38.39
C VAL A 40 12.37 0.90 -38.26
N SER A 41 13.22 0.59 -39.24
CA SER A 41 14.11 -0.57 -39.22
C SER A 41 15.09 -0.58 -38.03
N GLN A 42 15.65 0.58 -37.65
CA GLN A 42 16.50 0.68 -36.46
C GLN A 42 15.70 0.55 -35.16
N LEU A 43 14.48 1.06 -35.10
CA LEU A 43 13.62 0.91 -33.93
C LEU A 43 13.25 -0.57 -33.71
N LEU A 44 12.81 -1.26 -34.78
CA LEU A 44 12.53 -2.71 -34.74
C LEU A 44 13.78 -3.51 -34.37
N GLN A 45 14.96 -3.18 -34.91
CA GLN A 45 16.22 -3.80 -34.51
C GLN A 45 16.54 -3.59 -33.03
N PHE A 46 16.34 -2.38 -32.49
CA PHE A 46 16.55 -2.09 -31.06
C PHE A 46 15.57 -2.87 -30.16
N ILE A 47 14.33 -3.05 -30.61
CA ILE A 47 13.32 -3.88 -29.91
C ILE A 47 13.77 -5.34 -29.91
N GLN A 48 14.08 -5.90 -31.08
CA GLN A 48 14.55 -7.29 -31.24
C GLN A 48 15.79 -7.56 -30.38
N HIS A 49 16.80 -6.68 -30.44
CA HIS A 49 18.02 -6.81 -29.63
C HIS A 49 17.76 -6.73 -28.11
N CYS A 50 16.72 -6.04 -27.65
CA CYS A 50 16.34 -6.05 -26.23
C CYS A 50 15.70 -7.39 -25.80
N LEU A 51 15.07 -8.11 -26.73
CA LEU A 51 14.37 -9.38 -26.48
C LEU A 51 15.26 -10.61 -26.66
N MET A 52 16.39 -10.49 -27.37
CA MET A 52 17.40 -11.56 -27.52
C MET A 52 17.93 -12.06 -26.17
N MET A 53 18.34 -13.32 -26.12
CA MET A 53 18.98 -13.91 -24.94
C MET A 53 20.48 -13.57 -24.94
N HIS A 54 21.01 -13.27 -23.77
CA HIS A 54 22.43 -13.10 -23.50
C HIS A 54 23.03 -14.45 -23.07
N GLU A 55 24.35 -14.61 -23.21
CA GLU A 55 25.08 -15.87 -22.95
C GLU A 55 24.96 -16.36 -21.49
N ASP A 56 24.56 -15.49 -20.55
CA ASP A 56 24.30 -15.82 -19.14
C ASP A 56 22.88 -16.35 -18.88
N GLY A 57 22.08 -16.59 -19.93
CA GLY A 57 20.69 -17.05 -19.82
C GLY A 57 19.69 -15.97 -19.42
N SER A 58 20.08 -14.69 -19.40
CA SER A 58 19.16 -13.56 -19.16
C SER A 58 18.83 -12.83 -20.47
N VAL A 59 17.69 -12.14 -20.57
CA VAL A 59 17.42 -11.27 -21.72
C VAL A 59 18.36 -10.07 -21.74
N TRP A 60 18.84 -9.66 -22.91
CA TRP A 60 19.71 -8.49 -23.06
C TRP A 60 19.08 -7.23 -22.43
N GLY A 61 17.79 -7.00 -22.68
CA GLY A 61 17.05 -5.81 -22.24
C GLY A 61 17.73 -4.53 -22.71
N PHE A 62 17.60 -3.44 -21.95
CA PHE A 62 18.18 -2.15 -22.34
C PHE A 62 19.72 -2.15 -22.45
N ARG A 63 20.44 -3.19 -22.00
CA ARG A 63 21.90 -3.34 -22.20
C ARG A 63 22.26 -3.32 -23.69
N ALA A 64 21.42 -3.90 -24.54
CA ALA A 64 21.54 -3.90 -25.99
C ALA A 64 21.59 -2.50 -26.64
N LEU A 65 21.05 -1.48 -25.98
CA LEU A 65 20.90 -0.14 -26.57
C LEU A 65 22.16 0.74 -26.44
N ILE A 66 23.18 0.26 -25.71
CA ILE A 66 24.45 0.95 -25.51
C ILE A 66 25.14 1.17 -26.88
N PRO A 67 25.50 2.42 -27.25
CA PRO A 67 26.21 2.66 -28.51
C PRO A 67 27.55 1.92 -28.57
N GLY A 68 27.73 1.12 -29.64
CA GLY A 68 28.89 0.26 -29.83
C GLY A 68 28.78 -1.15 -29.22
N MET A 69 27.67 -1.48 -28.53
CA MET A 69 27.43 -2.83 -28.04
C MET A 69 27.17 -3.80 -29.20
N ARG A 70 27.89 -4.92 -29.22
CA ARG A 70 27.58 -6.06 -30.09
C ARG A 70 26.60 -6.96 -29.33
N VAL A 71 25.41 -7.11 -29.89
CA VAL A 71 24.37 -8.01 -29.38
C VAL A 71 24.50 -9.33 -30.14
N ILE A 72 24.52 -10.44 -29.41
CA ILE A 72 24.57 -11.81 -29.92
C ILE A 72 23.46 -12.56 -29.20
N ASP A 73 22.66 -13.33 -29.94
CA ASP A 73 21.58 -14.12 -29.35
C ASP A 73 22.12 -15.48 -28.88
N GLY A 74 22.11 -15.70 -27.57
CA GLY A 74 22.59 -16.93 -26.93
C GLY A 74 21.65 -18.13 -27.09
N ALA A 75 20.53 -17.98 -27.80
CA ALA A 75 19.50 -19.00 -27.95
C ALA A 75 19.91 -20.25 -28.77
N THR A 76 21.12 -20.31 -29.32
CA THR A 76 21.58 -21.41 -30.19
C THR A 76 22.87 -22.08 -29.70
N SER A 77 22.75 -23.05 -28.79
CA SER A 77 23.75 -24.12 -28.63
C SER A 77 23.18 -25.55 -28.48
N GLU A 78 21.86 -25.73 -28.36
CA GLU A 78 21.20 -27.06 -28.28
C GLU A 78 19.87 -27.14 -29.06
N ARG A 79 19.97 -27.16 -30.41
CA ARG A 79 19.12 -27.95 -31.33
C ARG A 79 19.43 -27.65 -32.79
N ASP A 80 20.11 -28.59 -33.44
CA ASP A 80 19.92 -28.84 -34.87
C ASP A 80 18.67 -29.73 -35.08
N GLU A 81 18.19 -29.78 -36.33
CA GLU A 81 17.08 -30.58 -36.87
C GLU A 81 15.62 -30.08 -36.67
N ALA A 82 15.24 -29.21 -37.62
CA ALA A 82 13.96 -29.19 -38.36
C ALA A 82 12.59 -29.00 -37.66
N VAL A 83 12.00 -27.79 -37.81
CA VAL A 83 10.61 -27.52 -38.27
C VAL A 83 10.59 -26.12 -38.94
N GLU A 84 9.63 -25.87 -39.84
CA GLU A 84 9.57 -24.73 -40.79
C GLU A 84 9.35 -23.31 -40.19
N ASP A 85 9.68 -22.31 -41.00
CA ASP A 85 9.83 -20.88 -40.69
C ASP A 85 8.50 -20.08 -40.73
N PRO A 86 8.09 -19.38 -39.65
CA PRO A 86 6.88 -18.55 -39.63
C PRO A 86 6.95 -17.27 -40.48
N ILE A 87 8.15 -16.84 -40.92
CA ILE A 87 8.36 -15.50 -41.49
C ILE A 87 7.63 -15.30 -42.84
N ARG A 88 7.37 -16.38 -43.59
CA ARG A 88 6.65 -16.31 -44.88
C ARG A 88 5.16 -15.98 -44.79
N ALA A 89 4.51 -16.07 -43.62
CA ALA A 89 3.09 -15.75 -43.49
C ALA A 89 2.82 -14.23 -43.43
N ILE A 90 3.78 -13.45 -42.95
CA ILE A 90 3.62 -12.01 -42.70
C ILE A 90 3.89 -11.19 -43.97
N GLU A 91 4.76 -11.66 -44.86
CA GLU A 91 5.02 -10.99 -46.15
C GLU A 91 3.85 -11.12 -47.14
N SER A 92 2.95 -12.09 -46.97
CA SER A 92 1.77 -12.27 -47.84
C SER A 92 0.57 -11.39 -47.51
N GLU A 93 0.39 -10.94 -46.27
CA GLU A 93 -0.76 -10.08 -45.88
C GLU A 93 -0.54 -8.58 -46.15
N LEU A 94 0.68 -8.16 -46.51
CA LEU A 94 1.05 -6.74 -46.70
C LEU A 94 1.04 -6.27 -48.17
N LEU A 95 0.61 -7.11 -49.12
CA LEU A 95 0.74 -6.84 -50.57
C LEU A 95 -0.59 -6.71 -51.35
N GLU A 96 -1.76 -6.79 -50.72
CA GLU A 96 -3.05 -6.73 -51.45
C GLU A 96 -3.74 -5.36 -51.54
N ASP A 97 -3.30 -4.30 -50.83
CA ASP A 97 -4.06 -3.03 -50.74
C ASP A 97 -3.26 -1.75 -51.07
N ALA A 98 -2.47 -1.77 -52.15
CA ALA A 98 -1.75 -0.60 -52.66
C ALA A 98 -1.66 -0.56 -54.21
N GLY A 99 -2.81 -0.53 -54.89
CA GLY A 99 -2.87 -0.38 -56.34
C GLY A 99 -2.77 1.08 -56.83
N THR A 100 -1.79 1.37 -57.72
CA THR A 100 -1.68 2.57 -58.60
C THR A 100 -1.54 3.95 -57.93
N THR A 101 -0.69 4.90 -58.35
CA THR A 101 0.28 5.00 -59.49
C THR A 101 1.28 6.12 -59.18
N PHE A 102 2.53 6.01 -59.64
CA PHE A 102 3.52 7.12 -59.66
C PHE A 102 4.01 7.38 -61.09
N PRO A 103 4.17 8.66 -61.45
CA PRO A 103 5.29 9.18 -62.25
C PRO A 103 6.09 10.21 -61.44
N GLU A 104 7.35 10.53 -61.69
CA GLU A 104 8.42 9.96 -62.52
C GLU A 104 9.74 10.58 -61.99
N GLN A 105 10.88 9.89 -62.07
CA GLN A 105 12.15 10.43 -61.58
C GLN A 105 12.80 11.37 -62.61
N GLN A 106 13.45 12.45 -62.16
CA GLN A 106 14.45 13.14 -62.96
C GLN A 106 15.60 13.67 -62.07
N GLU A 107 16.76 13.00 -62.18
CA GLU A 107 18.10 13.55 -62.51
C GLU A 107 18.54 14.94 -61.99
N ILE A 108 19.81 15.23 -61.64
CA ILE A 108 21.06 14.46 -61.36
C ILE A 108 22.13 15.49 -60.86
N ASP A 109 23.13 15.05 -60.08
CA ASP A 109 24.43 15.76 -59.78
C ASP A 109 24.38 17.16 -59.08
N ASP A 110 25.43 17.73 -58.46
CA ASP A 110 26.87 17.48 -58.62
C ASP A 110 27.80 17.87 -57.41
N TYR A 111 28.99 17.24 -57.37
CA TYR A 111 30.28 17.50 -56.68
C TYR A 111 30.49 17.92 -55.19
N ASN A 112 31.57 17.33 -54.64
CA ASN A 112 32.32 17.68 -53.42
C ASN A 112 33.16 18.97 -53.55
N SER A 113 33.48 19.64 -52.43
CA SER A 113 34.88 19.93 -52.06
C SER A 113 35.07 20.38 -50.59
N ILE A 114 36.30 20.23 -50.09
CA ILE A 114 36.77 20.39 -48.71
C ILE A 114 37.35 21.79 -48.49
N GLU A 115 37.18 22.38 -47.30
CA GLU A 115 38.27 22.99 -46.49
C GLU A 115 37.76 23.55 -45.15
N VAL A 116 38.43 23.18 -44.06
CA VAL A 116 38.31 23.85 -42.75
C VAL A 116 39.72 24.28 -42.36
N ALA A 117 39.96 25.59 -42.38
CA ALA A 117 41.22 26.16 -41.94
C ALA A 117 41.38 25.99 -40.42
N ILE A 118 42.54 25.49 -40.02
CA ILE A 118 43.04 25.55 -38.64
C ILE A 118 43.81 26.87 -38.53
N ASP A 119 43.55 27.65 -37.48
CA ASP A 119 44.41 28.76 -37.09
C ASP A 119 44.76 28.66 -35.60
N THR A 120 45.95 29.15 -35.25
CA THR A 120 46.70 28.70 -34.07
C THR A 120 46.38 29.40 -32.75
N VAL A 121 46.30 28.60 -31.69
CA VAL A 121 47.08 28.70 -30.43
C VAL A 121 47.65 30.08 -30.04
N ASP A 122 47.33 30.49 -28.80
CA ASP A 122 48.35 31.05 -27.91
C ASP A 122 48.15 30.50 -26.48
N GLU A 123 49.22 30.03 -25.85
CA GLU A 123 49.25 29.48 -24.48
C GLU A 123 50.03 30.44 -23.58
N GLN A 124 49.57 30.64 -22.34
CA GLN A 124 50.51 30.98 -21.26
C GLN A 124 50.31 30.11 -20.03
N GLN A 125 51.43 29.53 -19.59
CA GLN A 125 51.57 28.46 -18.59
C GLN A 125 51.47 28.93 -17.14
N GLY A 126 51.33 27.94 -16.25
CA GLY A 126 51.47 28.09 -14.79
C GLY A 126 51.68 26.74 -14.07
N ASP A 127 52.56 25.88 -14.60
CA ASP A 127 52.90 24.57 -13.99
C ASP A 127 53.72 24.68 -12.70
N ILE A 128 53.43 23.84 -11.69
CA ILE A 128 54.45 23.28 -10.76
C ILE A 128 54.15 21.79 -10.49
N TYR A 129 55.23 21.01 -10.36
CA TYR A 129 55.36 19.56 -10.56
C TYR A 129 55.07 18.63 -9.34
N THR A 130 54.83 17.34 -9.64
CA THR A 130 54.85 16.17 -8.72
C THR A 130 56.29 15.67 -8.44
N PRO A 131 56.53 14.75 -7.46
CA PRO A 131 56.69 13.32 -7.84
C PRO A 131 56.31 12.25 -6.78
N ILE A 132 56.30 10.99 -7.22
CA ILE A 132 56.13 9.72 -6.45
C ILE A 132 57.50 9.13 -6.09
N PRO A 133 57.69 8.55 -4.89
CA PRO A 133 57.94 7.09 -4.72
C PRO A 133 57.20 6.53 -3.46
N GLU A 134 57.23 5.24 -3.04
CA GLU A 134 57.93 4.01 -3.44
C GLU A 134 57.13 2.75 -2.99
N ILE A 135 57.62 1.52 -3.25
CA ILE A 135 57.21 0.22 -2.61
C ILE A 135 58.50 -0.52 -2.18
N PRO A 136 58.48 -1.30 -1.08
CA PRO A 136 59.19 -2.59 -1.10
C PRO A 136 58.34 -3.80 -0.65
N ASP A 137 58.68 -4.97 -1.19
CA ASP A 137 58.11 -6.30 -0.94
C ASP A 137 58.75 -7.07 0.23
N GLU A 138 58.09 -8.15 0.67
CA GLU A 138 58.57 -9.47 1.18
C GLU A 138 57.35 -10.13 1.90
N LEU A 139 56.73 -11.28 1.53
CA LEU A 139 57.11 -12.58 0.94
C LEU A 139 57.99 -13.50 1.82
N ASP A 140 57.35 -14.56 2.38
CA ASP A 140 57.67 -15.99 2.16
C ASP A 140 56.79 -16.88 3.08
N GLU A 141 55.93 -17.75 2.53
CA GLU A 141 56.09 -19.21 2.25
C GLU A 141 55.65 -20.14 3.41
N ILE A 142 54.48 -20.79 3.31
CA ILE A 142 54.24 -22.16 2.76
C ILE A 142 54.78 -23.29 3.65
N ASN A 143 53.87 -24.06 4.30
CA ASN A 143 53.53 -25.42 3.83
C ASN A 143 52.33 -26.08 4.54
N THR A 144 51.68 -27.01 3.83
CA THR A 144 50.77 -28.05 4.37
C THR A 144 51.43 -29.43 4.22
N PRO A 145 50.89 -30.54 4.78
CA PRO A 145 50.06 -31.41 3.91
C PRO A 145 48.96 -32.28 4.59
N LEU A 146 47.96 -32.69 3.77
CA LEU A 146 47.20 -33.96 3.66
C LEU A 146 46.98 -34.89 4.92
N ILE A 147 45.74 -35.27 5.31
CA ILE A 147 44.76 -36.25 4.73
C ILE A 147 45.09 -37.74 5.04
N VAL A 148 44.20 -38.64 5.53
CA VAL A 148 42.84 -38.58 6.17
C VAL A 148 42.47 -39.97 6.80
N ILE A 149 41.26 -40.18 7.39
CA ILE A 149 40.71 -41.37 8.14
C ILE A 149 41.47 -41.72 9.46
N ASP A 150 40.87 -42.13 10.60
CA ASP A 150 39.60 -42.84 10.89
C ASP A 150 38.84 -42.35 12.16
N GLU A 151 37.59 -42.83 12.32
CA GLU A 151 36.71 -42.71 13.52
C GLU A 151 37.17 -43.59 14.73
N PRO A 152 36.53 -43.56 15.94
CA PRO A 152 35.45 -42.70 16.43
C PRO A 152 35.66 -42.05 17.84
N VAL A 153 34.74 -41.12 18.16
CA VAL A 153 34.10 -40.81 19.46
C VAL A 153 34.66 -41.40 20.76
N GLU A 154 34.94 -40.53 21.74
CA GLU A 154 34.70 -40.83 23.16
C GLU A 154 34.09 -39.61 23.89
N VAL A 155 33.22 -39.87 24.88
CA VAL A 155 32.43 -38.88 25.61
C VAL A 155 32.67 -39.07 27.11
N ASP A 156 33.18 -38.03 27.79
CA ASP A 156 33.27 -38.03 29.24
C ASP A 156 31.89 -37.83 29.86
N ALA A 157 31.33 -38.90 30.42
CA ALA A 157 30.14 -38.87 31.25
C ALA A 157 30.37 -39.67 32.54
N GLU A 158 30.34 -38.98 33.69
CA GLU A 158 30.26 -39.64 34.99
C GLU A 158 28.96 -40.45 35.12
N ARG A 159 29.03 -41.77 34.95
CA ARG A 159 28.78 -42.73 36.04
C ARG A 159 28.86 -44.19 35.58
N THR A 160 29.84 -44.87 36.17
CA THR A 160 30.14 -46.31 36.16
C THR A 160 29.00 -47.27 35.83
N LEU A 161 29.24 -48.05 34.77
CA LEU A 161 28.48 -49.21 34.29
C LEU A 161 28.51 -50.40 35.26
N TYR A 162 27.61 -51.36 35.03
CA TYR A 162 27.71 -52.74 35.50
C TYR A 162 27.23 -53.65 34.36
N ASP A 163 28.10 -54.53 33.85
CA ASP A 163 27.79 -55.96 33.59
C ASP A 163 29.08 -56.73 33.27
N GLY A 164 29.10 -58.04 33.50
CA GLY A 164 30.25 -58.92 33.30
C GLY A 164 29.97 -60.33 33.82
N THR A 165 29.55 -61.22 32.92
CA THR A 165 28.98 -62.54 33.19
C THR A 165 29.99 -63.67 33.46
N ASP A 166 29.41 -64.82 33.86
CA ASP A 166 29.96 -66.19 33.94
C ASP A 166 30.62 -66.60 35.28
N ALA A 167 29.88 -67.15 36.25
CA ALA A 167 29.10 -68.42 36.30
C ALA A 167 29.92 -69.63 36.76
N LEU A 168 29.56 -70.19 37.93
CA LEU A 168 29.24 -71.61 38.11
C LEU A 168 28.76 -71.97 39.54
N GLN A 169 27.72 -72.82 39.57
CA GLN A 169 27.31 -73.75 40.64
C GLN A 169 26.48 -73.31 41.87
N LEU A 170 25.18 -73.63 41.74
CA LEU A 170 24.36 -74.56 42.55
C LEU A 170 23.52 -74.08 43.76
N ASP A 171 22.25 -74.46 43.62
CA ASP A 171 21.27 -74.95 44.62
C ASP A 171 20.53 -73.98 45.57
N LYS A 172 19.33 -73.62 45.09
CA LYS A 172 18.00 -73.86 45.71
C LYS A 172 17.38 -72.87 46.70
N GLU A 173 16.31 -72.26 46.17
CA GLU A 173 14.95 -72.14 46.72
C GLU A 173 14.67 -71.28 47.96
N GLN A 174 14.05 -70.12 47.68
CA GLN A 174 12.90 -69.52 48.42
C GLN A 174 13.19 -68.93 49.83
N PRO A 175 12.53 -67.81 50.22
CA PRO A 175 11.08 -67.66 50.20
C PRO A 175 10.50 -66.29 49.78
N ILE A 176 9.16 -66.27 49.64
CA ILE A 176 8.34 -65.08 49.40
C ILE A 176 7.54 -64.72 50.67
N GLU A 177 7.23 -63.43 50.78
CA GLU A 177 6.22 -62.77 51.62
C GLU A 177 6.49 -62.44 53.10
N PHE A 178 6.14 -61.18 53.40
CA PHE A 178 6.24 -60.53 54.70
C PHE A 178 4.82 -60.32 55.24
N ARG A 179 4.45 -61.10 56.28
CA ARG A 179 3.46 -60.83 57.33
C ARG A 179 2.30 -59.83 57.09
N GLU A 180 1.07 -60.36 57.20
CA GLU A 180 -0.01 -59.69 57.95
C GLU A 180 0.32 -59.58 59.45
N SER A 181 -0.41 -58.75 60.20
CA SER A 181 -0.12 -58.43 61.61
C SER A 181 -1.36 -58.19 62.49
N ILE A 182 -1.15 -58.31 63.82
CA ILE A 182 -2.06 -57.94 64.95
C ILE A 182 -3.33 -58.86 65.03
N VAL A 183 -3.92 -59.25 66.17
CA VAL A 183 -4.02 -58.68 67.54
C VAL A 183 -4.20 -59.77 68.63
N GLU A 184 -3.60 -59.56 69.83
CA GLU A 184 -3.93 -60.11 71.19
C GLU A 184 -4.22 -61.62 71.41
N ALA A 185 -4.24 -62.19 72.63
CA ALA A 185 -3.48 -62.01 73.87
C ALA A 185 -3.77 -63.25 74.75
N GLY A 186 -3.00 -63.49 75.83
CA GLY A 186 -3.50 -64.30 76.97
C GLY A 186 -2.88 -65.69 77.21
N THR A 187 -1.90 -65.70 78.12
CA THR A 187 -1.77 -66.66 79.24
C THR A 187 -1.51 -68.17 79.01
N ASN A 188 -0.27 -68.53 79.34
CA ASN A 188 0.14 -69.54 80.34
C ASN A 188 0.05 -71.07 80.10
N LYS A 189 1.25 -71.67 80.28
CA LYS A 189 1.56 -73.00 80.86
C LYS A 189 1.09 -74.25 80.11
N HIS A 190 2.04 -75.15 79.84
CA HIS A 190 2.22 -76.30 80.72
C HIS A 190 3.61 -76.96 80.61
N ARG A 191 4.18 -77.36 81.76
CA ARG A 191 5.34 -78.29 81.83
C ARG A 191 4.91 -79.65 81.26
N GLY A 192 5.72 -80.24 80.40
CA GLY A 192 5.46 -81.59 79.87
C GLY A 192 5.97 -82.72 80.77
N ARG A 193 5.49 -83.95 80.51
CA ARG A 193 6.33 -85.16 80.53
C ARG A 193 5.64 -86.36 79.87
N GLN A 194 6.34 -86.97 78.91
CA GLN A 194 6.46 -88.40 78.60
C GLN A 194 5.40 -89.39 79.15
N ARG A 195 4.91 -90.31 78.29
CA ARG A 195 5.50 -91.67 78.20
C ARG A 195 4.96 -92.56 77.05
N ARG A 196 5.95 -93.19 76.39
CA ARG A 196 6.04 -94.40 75.54
C ARG A 196 4.79 -95.25 75.17
N PHE A 197 4.77 -95.60 73.87
CA PHE A 197 4.17 -96.78 73.20
C PHE A 197 4.51 -98.13 73.91
N PHE A 198 3.76 -99.23 73.74
CA PHE A 198 3.76 -100.05 72.50
C PHE A 198 2.77 -101.24 72.47
N THR A 199 2.40 -101.67 71.25
CA THR A 199 1.73 -102.95 70.86
C THR A 199 0.28 -103.14 71.35
N SER A 200 -0.59 -103.94 70.69
CA SER A 200 -0.36 -105.01 69.71
C SER A 200 -1.42 -105.07 68.57
N ARG A 201 -1.32 -106.09 67.71
CA ARG A 201 -1.95 -106.18 66.38
C ARG A 201 -3.41 -106.68 66.38
N ARG A 202 -4.26 -105.92 65.68
CA ARG A 202 -5.03 -106.38 64.50
C ARG A 202 -6.05 -107.53 64.70
N MET A 203 -7.22 -107.21 65.26
CA MET A 203 -8.49 -107.56 64.57
C MET A 203 -9.28 -106.27 64.29
N ILE A 204 -9.56 -105.85 63.05
CA ILE A 204 -10.28 -106.52 61.94
C ILE A 204 -11.76 -106.70 62.32
N HIS A 205 -12.75 -106.19 61.58
CA HIS A 205 -12.74 -105.19 60.48
C HIS A 205 -14.14 -104.58 60.29
N MET A 206 -15.19 -105.34 60.62
CA MET A 206 -16.54 -105.16 60.09
C MET A 206 -17.30 -103.92 60.59
N ARG A 207 -16.90 -103.29 61.70
CA ARG A 207 -17.59 -102.07 62.21
C ARG A 207 -17.10 -100.75 61.60
N ARG A 208 -16.00 -100.71 60.83
CA ARG A 208 -15.48 -99.46 60.24
C ARG A 208 -16.03 -99.11 58.84
N GLN A 209 -16.54 -100.07 58.08
CA GLN A 209 -16.95 -99.81 56.69
C GLN A 209 -18.29 -99.08 56.52
N ARG A 210 -19.17 -99.07 57.53
CA ARG A 210 -20.45 -98.31 57.47
C ARG A 210 -20.31 -96.84 57.90
N ALA A 211 -19.41 -96.52 58.83
CA ALA A 211 -19.15 -95.14 59.25
C ALA A 211 -18.34 -94.32 58.22
N ALA A 212 -17.37 -94.95 57.54
CA ALA A 212 -16.50 -94.25 56.59
C ALA A 212 -17.24 -93.62 55.40
N ARG A 213 -18.27 -94.28 54.85
CA ARG A 213 -19.02 -93.78 53.69
C ARG A 213 -19.87 -92.53 53.99
N GLN A 214 -20.44 -92.41 55.20
CA GLN A 214 -21.19 -91.20 55.59
C GLN A 214 -20.28 -89.99 55.87
N GLN A 215 -19.08 -90.22 56.43
CA GLN A 215 -18.15 -89.12 56.74
C GLN A 215 -17.44 -88.59 55.49
N GLN A 216 -17.21 -89.43 54.48
CA GLN A 216 -16.60 -89.04 53.21
C GLN A 216 -17.54 -88.14 52.36
N HIS A 217 -18.83 -88.46 52.27
CA HIS A 217 -19.80 -87.58 51.59
C HIS A 217 -20.03 -86.25 52.30
N ARG A 218 -19.97 -86.20 53.65
CA ARG A 218 -20.10 -84.95 54.41
C ARG A 218 -18.89 -84.03 54.19
N ASN A 219 -17.67 -84.59 54.18
CA ASN A 219 -16.46 -83.82 53.90
C ASN A 219 -16.35 -83.38 52.42
N GLN A 220 -16.85 -84.18 51.47
CA GLN A 220 -16.95 -83.74 50.07
C GLN A 220 -17.96 -82.60 49.89
N ARG A 221 -19.14 -82.66 50.53
CA ARG A 221 -20.10 -81.55 50.50
C ARG A 221 -19.53 -80.28 51.13
N ILE A 222 -18.84 -80.36 52.27
CA ILE A 222 -18.24 -79.17 52.91
C ILE A 222 -17.10 -78.59 52.07
N ARG A 223 -16.24 -79.43 51.46
CA ARG A 223 -15.21 -78.93 50.52
C ARG A 223 -15.82 -78.28 49.29
N LEU A 224 -16.85 -78.87 48.69
CA LEU A 224 -17.55 -78.28 47.55
C LEU A 224 -18.21 -76.95 47.94
N LEU A 225 -18.87 -76.88 49.11
CA LEU A 225 -19.52 -75.67 49.61
C LEU A 225 -18.50 -74.56 49.89
N ASN A 226 -17.34 -74.88 50.47
CA ASN A 226 -16.29 -73.90 50.76
C ASN A 226 -15.55 -73.43 49.49
N ILE A 227 -15.40 -74.30 48.47
CA ILE A 227 -14.87 -73.89 47.17
C ILE A 227 -15.89 -73.00 46.45
N VAL A 228 -17.17 -73.36 46.46
CA VAL A 228 -18.24 -72.54 45.87
C VAL A 228 -18.40 -71.21 46.61
N SER A 229 -18.35 -71.18 47.95
CA SER A 229 -18.40 -69.93 48.71
C SER A 229 -17.12 -69.12 48.53
N GLY A 230 -15.95 -69.75 48.41
CA GLY A 230 -14.69 -69.06 48.10
C GLY A 230 -14.71 -68.43 46.71
N VAL A 231 -15.24 -69.13 45.70
CA VAL A 231 -15.42 -68.62 44.33
C VAL A 231 -16.50 -67.54 44.28
N ILE A 232 -17.60 -67.65 45.04
CA ILE A 232 -18.61 -66.58 45.15
C ILE A 232 -18.05 -65.36 45.88
N LEU A 233 -17.29 -65.55 46.96
CA LEU A 233 -16.66 -64.45 47.69
C LEU A 233 -15.56 -63.79 46.87
N MET A 234 -14.80 -64.56 46.07
CA MET A 234 -13.83 -64.04 45.11
C MET A 234 -14.50 -63.33 43.93
N MET A 235 -15.65 -63.81 43.44
CA MET A 235 -16.45 -63.10 42.43
C MET A 235 -17.17 -61.87 42.99
N MET A 236 -17.54 -61.85 44.28
CA MET A 236 -18.02 -60.64 44.96
C MET A 236 -16.88 -59.66 45.24
N LEU A 237 -15.69 -60.13 45.62
CA LEU A 237 -14.50 -59.30 45.75
C LEU A 237 -14.08 -58.75 44.39
N LEU A 238 -13.95 -59.55 43.33
CA LEU A 238 -13.70 -59.03 41.98
C LEU A 238 -14.82 -58.09 41.55
N GLY A 239 -16.09 -58.47 41.73
CA GLY A 239 -17.25 -57.66 41.37
C GLY A 239 -17.44 -56.38 42.19
N THR A 240 -16.63 -56.14 43.22
CA THR A 240 -16.60 -54.88 43.98
C THR A 240 -15.26 -54.14 43.86
N LEU A 241 -14.12 -54.86 43.94
CA LEU A 241 -12.77 -54.31 43.79
C LEU A 241 -12.43 -53.92 42.35
N LEU A 242 -12.93 -54.61 41.32
CA LEU A 242 -12.76 -54.14 39.93
C LEU A 242 -13.47 -52.79 39.73
N PRO A 243 -14.77 -52.62 40.02
CA PRO A 243 -15.41 -51.30 39.89
C PRO A 243 -14.88 -50.25 40.88
N LEU A 244 -14.39 -50.63 42.08
CA LEU A 244 -13.71 -49.70 42.98
C LEU A 244 -12.33 -49.26 42.46
N GLY A 245 -11.53 -50.17 41.89
CA GLY A 245 -10.22 -49.87 41.32
C GLY A 245 -10.33 -49.07 40.02
N LEU A 246 -11.25 -49.45 39.13
CA LEU A 246 -11.63 -48.67 37.95
C LEU A 246 -12.19 -47.30 38.37
N GLY A 247 -12.99 -47.24 39.43
CA GLY A 247 -13.51 -45.99 40.00
C GLY A 247 -12.42 -45.07 40.55
N LEU A 248 -11.42 -45.60 41.26
CA LEU A 248 -10.28 -44.83 41.76
C LEU A 248 -9.40 -44.32 40.61
N MET A 249 -9.12 -45.17 39.61
CA MET A 249 -8.36 -44.75 38.42
C MET A 249 -9.12 -43.71 37.60
N ALA A 250 -10.42 -43.90 37.36
CA ALA A 250 -11.26 -42.93 36.68
C ALA A 250 -11.37 -41.61 37.46
N TYR A 251 -11.41 -41.65 38.80
CA TYR A 251 -11.43 -40.45 39.65
C TYR A 251 -10.10 -39.68 39.62
N ASN A 252 -8.97 -40.37 39.69
CA ASN A 252 -7.65 -39.74 39.59
C ASN A 252 -7.45 -39.12 38.20
N VAL A 253 -7.71 -39.87 37.13
CA VAL A 253 -7.63 -39.33 35.76
C VAL A 253 -8.61 -38.18 35.56
N TYR A 254 -9.84 -38.26 36.09
CA TYR A 254 -10.78 -37.14 36.02
C TYR A 254 -10.24 -35.89 36.71
N ASN A 255 -9.60 -36.02 37.87
CA ASN A 255 -8.98 -34.90 38.58
C ASN A 255 -7.77 -34.33 37.83
N ASP A 256 -6.94 -35.18 37.22
CA ASP A 256 -5.79 -34.75 36.41
C ASP A 256 -6.28 -33.99 35.17
N VAL A 257 -7.20 -34.59 34.40
CA VAL A 257 -7.84 -33.99 33.22
C VAL A 257 -8.52 -32.65 33.56
N ASN A 258 -9.34 -32.61 34.62
CA ASN A 258 -10.03 -31.38 35.04
C ASN A 258 -9.09 -30.34 35.67
N GLY A 259 -7.99 -30.77 36.29
CA GLY A 259 -6.94 -29.88 36.83
C GLY A 259 -6.19 -29.18 35.72
N ILE A 260 -5.63 -29.95 34.77
CA ILE A 260 -4.88 -29.45 33.62
C ILE A 260 -5.80 -28.59 32.71
N ALA A 261 -7.02 -29.05 32.43
CA ALA A 261 -7.98 -28.27 31.63
C ALA A 261 -8.32 -26.91 32.27
N ARG A 262 -8.45 -26.84 33.60
CA ARG A 262 -8.65 -25.56 34.30
C ARG A 262 -7.41 -24.69 34.28
N SER A 263 -6.22 -25.27 34.39
CA SER A 263 -4.95 -24.56 34.31
C SER A 263 -4.78 -23.87 32.96
N GLY A 264 -4.86 -24.61 31.84
CA GLY A 264 -4.78 -24.06 30.50
C GLY A 264 -5.87 -23.01 30.20
N MET A 265 -7.11 -23.25 30.67
CA MET A 265 -8.19 -22.26 30.55
C MET A 265 -7.95 -21.00 31.38
N ASN A 266 -7.32 -21.08 32.55
CA ASN A 266 -6.96 -19.91 33.35
C ASN A 266 -5.88 -19.07 32.64
N HIS A 267 -4.90 -19.71 32.00
CA HIS A 267 -3.91 -19.04 31.17
C HIS A 267 -4.55 -18.29 29.98
N LEU A 268 -5.47 -18.93 29.24
CA LEU A 268 -6.23 -18.25 28.17
C LEU A 268 -7.10 -17.09 28.71
N LEU A 269 -7.67 -17.22 29.90
CA LEU A 269 -8.43 -16.14 30.56
C LEU A 269 -7.52 -14.99 31.03
N ALA A 270 -6.27 -15.27 31.42
CA ALA A 270 -5.28 -14.25 31.74
C ALA A 270 -4.93 -13.42 30.50
N VAL A 271 -4.70 -14.04 29.34
CA VAL A 271 -4.50 -13.32 28.06
C VAL A 271 -5.61 -12.31 27.77
N LYS A 272 -6.88 -12.69 27.99
CA LYS A 272 -8.03 -11.81 27.74
C LYS A 272 -7.97 -10.50 28.57
N THR A 273 -7.30 -10.51 29.71
CA THR A 273 -7.07 -9.31 30.54
C THR A 273 -5.83 -8.51 30.09
N LEU A 274 -4.83 -9.19 29.54
CA LEU A 274 -3.59 -8.60 29.02
C LEU A 274 -3.79 -7.90 27.66
N LEU A 275 -4.63 -8.47 26.80
CA LEU A 275 -4.93 -7.97 25.44
C LEU A 275 -6.38 -7.47 25.34
N PRO A 276 -6.72 -6.32 25.96
CA PRO A 276 -8.08 -5.79 25.92
C PRO A 276 -8.45 -5.30 24.52
N SER A 277 -9.60 -5.74 24.01
CA SER A 277 -10.20 -5.21 22.79
C SER A 277 -10.76 -3.79 23.04
N SER A 278 -9.99 -2.76 22.68
CA SER A 278 -10.41 -1.36 22.77
C SER A 278 -10.90 -0.85 21.41
N THR A 279 -12.12 -0.32 21.37
CA THR A 279 -12.66 0.34 20.17
C THR A 279 -12.18 1.79 20.02
N SER A 280 -11.70 2.42 21.10
CA SER A 280 -11.20 3.80 21.09
C SER A 280 -9.70 3.89 20.79
N ASP A 281 -8.92 2.88 21.20
CA ASP A 281 -7.49 2.76 20.93
C ASP A 281 -7.15 1.39 20.31
N PRO A 282 -7.15 1.27 18.97
CA PRO A 282 -6.85 0.01 18.30
C PRO A 282 -5.38 -0.45 18.47
N LEU A 283 -4.48 0.41 18.97
CA LEU A 283 -3.09 0.05 19.24
C LEU A 283 -2.86 -0.35 20.71
N ALA A 284 -3.87 -0.30 21.58
CA ALA A 284 -3.75 -0.70 22.99
C ALA A 284 -3.34 -2.18 23.19
N ALA A 285 -3.59 -3.02 22.18
CA ALA A 285 -3.14 -4.42 22.14
C ALA A 285 -1.67 -4.58 21.70
N LEU A 286 -1.04 -3.54 21.13
CA LEU A 286 0.37 -3.53 20.70
C LEU A 286 1.32 -2.98 21.77
N ASP A 287 1.01 -3.21 23.04
CA ASP A 287 1.94 -2.98 24.16
C ASP A 287 2.94 -4.14 24.25
N SER A 288 4.24 -3.87 24.00
CA SER A 288 5.27 -4.91 23.97
C SER A 288 5.42 -5.69 25.28
N THR A 289 5.05 -5.09 26.43
CA THR A 289 5.15 -5.75 27.74
C THR A 289 3.97 -6.71 27.91
N LYS A 290 2.76 -6.25 27.62
CA LYS A 290 1.54 -7.09 27.70
C LYS A 290 1.56 -8.20 26.67
N LEU A 291 2.05 -7.95 25.45
CA LEU A 291 2.23 -8.99 24.43
C LEU A 291 3.24 -10.07 24.85
N ARG A 292 4.38 -9.69 25.45
CA ARG A 292 5.34 -10.66 26.01
C ARG A 292 4.77 -11.45 27.19
N GLN A 293 3.88 -10.85 27.98
CA GLN A 293 3.15 -11.57 29.03
C GLN A 293 2.12 -12.53 28.41
N ALA A 294 1.31 -12.07 27.46
CA ALA A 294 0.31 -12.88 26.76
C ALA A 294 0.95 -14.06 26.03
N GLN A 295 2.11 -13.87 25.39
CA GLN A 295 2.86 -14.94 24.75
C GLN A 295 3.29 -16.04 25.74
N LYS A 296 3.68 -15.68 26.98
CA LYS A 296 3.99 -16.66 28.04
C LYS A 296 2.75 -17.40 28.53
N GLU A 297 1.63 -16.69 28.70
CA GLU A 297 0.36 -17.32 29.06
C GLU A 297 -0.12 -18.29 27.96
N PHE A 298 0.01 -17.92 26.67
CA PHE A 298 -0.27 -18.81 25.55
C PHE A 298 0.64 -20.05 25.53
N GLN A 299 1.94 -19.89 25.78
CA GLN A 299 2.89 -21.00 25.85
C GLN A 299 2.59 -21.95 27.02
N ALA A 300 2.18 -21.42 28.17
CA ALA A 300 1.74 -22.22 29.32
C ALA A 300 0.42 -22.96 29.02
N ALA A 301 -0.53 -22.28 28.38
CA ALA A 301 -1.76 -22.88 27.91
C ALA A 301 -1.51 -24.03 26.90
N GLU A 302 -0.63 -23.84 25.91
CA GLU A 302 -0.24 -24.91 24.98
C GLU A 302 0.35 -26.10 25.74
N SER A 303 1.30 -25.88 26.66
CA SER A 303 1.90 -26.95 27.46
C SER A 303 0.86 -27.76 28.24
N ASP A 304 -0.13 -27.10 28.84
CA ASP A 304 -1.22 -27.78 29.54
C ASP A 304 -2.14 -28.54 28.56
N PHE A 305 -2.51 -27.94 27.43
CA PHE A 305 -3.38 -28.61 26.47
C PHE A 305 -2.70 -29.75 25.70
N VAL A 306 -1.37 -29.73 25.52
CA VAL A 306 -0.61 -30.88 24.97
C VAL A 306 -0.63 -32.06 25.94
N GLN A 307 -0.42 -31.81 27.25
CA GLN A 307 -0.55 -32.84 28.28
C GLN A 307 -1.99 -33.37 28.34
N LEU A 308 -2.98 -32.48 28.22
CA LEU A 308 -4.39 -32.85 28.21
C LEU A 308 -4.74 -33.71 26.98
N GLU A 309 -4.22 -33.37 25.79
CA GLU A 309 -4.39 -34.16 24.56
C GLU A 309 -3.81 -35.57 24.72
N GLN A 310 -2.58 -35.67 25.23
CA GLN A 310 -1.94 -36.94 25.50
C GLN A 310 -2.77 -37.80 26.46
N LEU A 311 -3.33 -37.21 27.53
CA LEU A 311 -4.21 -37.90 28.47
C LEU A 311 -5.53 -38.35 27.81
N VAL A 312 -6.27 -37.47 27.13
CA VAL A 312 -7.57 -37.86 26.54
C VAL A 312 -7.44 -38.82 25.36
N ASN A 313 -6.26 -38.95 24.76
CA ASN A 313 -5.99 -39.87 23.64
C ASN A 313 -5.46 -41.25 24.07
N ARG A 314 -5.19 -41.51 25.36
CA ARG A 314 -4.74 -42.83 25.81
C ARG A 314 -5.76 -43.93 25.48
N SER A 315 -5.27 -45.07 25.00
CA SER A 315 -6.09 -46.22 24.61
C SER A 315 -6.75 -46.93 25.80
N ASP A 316 -6.13 -46.89 26.99
CA ASP A 316 -6.72 -47.44 28.21
C ASP A 316 -7.99 -46.68 28.63
N LEU A 317 -7.99 -45.35 28.48
CA LEU A 317 -9.17 -44.52 28.75
C LEU A 317 -10.29 -44.70 27.73
N GLN A 318 -9.97 -44.99 26.46
CA GLN A 318 -10.99 -45.40 25.48
C GLN A 318 -11.70 -46.67 25.93
N MET A 319 -10.94 -47.73 26.23
CA MET A 319 -11.49 -49.00 26.70
C MET A 319 -12.30 -48.85 27.99
N LEU A 320 -11.87 -47.98 28.92
CA LEU A 320 -12.55 -47.73 30.19
C LEU A 320 -13.88 -46.96 29.98
N VAL A 321 -13.91 -45.98 29.08
CA VAL A 321 -15.12 -45.22 28.75
C VAL A 321 -16.14 -46.05 27.96
N ASP A 322 -15.68 -46.87 27.00
CA ASP A 322 -16.56 -47.73 26.21
C ASP A 322 -17.24 -48.83 27.06
N GLN A 323 -16.59 -49.27 28.15
CA GLN A 323 -17.19 -50.18 29.15
C GLN A 323 -18.28 -49.52 30.02
N VAL A 324 -18.21 -48.20 30.24
CA VAL A 324 -19.17 -47.46 31.09
C VAL A 324 -20.40 -47.00 30.29
N GLY A 325 -20.27 -46.81 28.97
CA GLY A 325 -21.38 -46.80 28.03
C GLY A 325 -21.36 -45.67 26.98
N PRO A 326 -22.20 -45.76 25.93
CA PRO A 326 -22.09 -44.90 24.73
C PRO A 326 -22.16 -43.39 24.99
N SER A 327 -22.92 -42.98 26.02
CA SER A 327 -23.12 -41.57 26.40
C SER A 327 -21.91 -40.91 27.08
N TYR A 328 -20.89 -41.69 27.46
CA TYR A 328 -19.59 -41.17 27.89
C TYR A 328 -18.59 -41.13 26.74
N SER A 329 -18.70 -42.05 25.77
CA SER A 329 -17.87 -42.07 24.56
C SER A 329 -18.10 -40.82 23.69
N SER A 330 -19.36 -40.38 23.51
CA SER A 330 -19.66 -39.10 22.82
C SER A 330 -19.09 -37.87 23.54
N LYS A 331 -19.09 -37.87 24.88
CA LYS A 331 -18.52 -36.78 25.69
C LYS A 331 -17.00 -36.75 25.65
N LEU A 332 -16.34 -37.91 25.63
CA LEU A 332 -14.90 -38.00 25.43
C LEU A 332 -14.50 -37.50 24.03
N LEU A 333 -15.30 -37.82 23.01
CA LEU A 333 -15.10 -37.31 21.64
C LEU A 333 -15.22 -35.79 21.58
N MET A 334 -16.30 -35.21 22.11
CA MET A 334 -16.44 -33.74 22.22
C MET A 334 -15.30 -33.10 23.02
N ALA A 335 -14.83 -33.75 24.09
CA ALA A 335 -13.69 -33.26 24.87
C ALA A 335 -12.41 -33.22 24.02
N ARG A 336 -12.12 -34.25 23.20
CA ARG A 336 -10.97 -34.23 22.27
C ARG A 336 -11.05 -33.07 21.28
N HIS A 337 -12.23 -32.85 20.69
CA HIS A 337 -12.43 -31.73 19.77
C HIS A 337 -12.20 -30.37 20.45
N LEU A 338 -12.67 -30.20 21.69
CA LEU A 338 -12.40 -28.99 22.49
C LEU A 338 -10.92 -28.82 22.88
N VAL A 339 -10.19 -29.92 23.11
CA VAL A 339 -8.75 -29.87 23.43
C VAL A 339 -7.95 -29.41 22.21
N ARG A 340 -8.28 -29.87 20.99
CA ARG A 340 -7.67 -29.39 19.74
C ARG A 340 -7.92 -27.90 19.53
N VAL A 341 -9.17 -27.46 19.65
CA VAL A 341 -9.53 -26.03 19.58
C VAL A 341 -8.74 -25.20 20.60
N ALA A 342 -8.50 -25.72 21.79
CA ALA A 342 -7.73 -25.04 22.83
C ALA A 342 -6.21 -24.99 22.49
N LEU A 343 -5.66 -26.04 21.87
CA LEU A 343 -4.30 -26.06 21.33
C LEU A 343 -4.13 -25.02 20.20
N ASP A 344 -5.04 -25.01 19.23
CA ASP A 344 -4.99 -24.11 18.08
C ASP A 344 -5.09 -22.65 18.50
N VAL A 345 -6.01 -22.33 19.43
CA VAL A 345 -6.11 -20.98 20.03
C VAL A 345 -4.82 -20.59 20.75
N SER A 346 -4.17 -21.53 21.44
CA SER A 346 -2.92 -21.26 22.17
C SER A 346 -1.74 -21.01 21.21
N ARG A 347 -1.57 -21.87 20.20
CA ARG A 347 -0.52 -21.75 19.17
C ARG A 347 -0.69 -20.48 18.32
N MET A 348 -1.88 -20.27 17.77
CA MET A 348 -2.23 -19.05 17.05
C MET A 348 -1.94 -17.80 17.90
N GLY A 349 -2.33 -17.84 19.17
CA GLY A 349 -2.08 -16.77 20.13
C GLY A 349 -0.60 -16.47 20.34
N GLN A 350 0.22 -17.50 20.52
CA GLN A 350 1.68 -17.38 20.69
C GLN A 350 2.36 -16.79 19.44
N GLU A 351 2.00 -17.27 18.26
CA GLU A 351 2.57 -16.82 16.99
C GLU A 351 2.16 -15.37 16.66
N LEU A 352 0.86 -15.04 16.74
CA LEU A 352 0.37 -13.68 16.50
C LEU A 352 0.85 -12.68 17.56
N SER A 353 1.10 -13.12 18.81
CA SER A 353 1.75 -12.27 19.82
C SER A 353 3.19 -11.92 19.41
N GLY A 354 3.91 -12.83 18.76
CA GLY A 354 5.24 -12.58 18.18
C GLY A 354 5.21 -11.50 17.09
N VAL A 355 4.23 -11.58 16.17
CA VAL A 355 4.00 -10.54 15.15
C VAL A 355 3.66 -9.20 15.81
N GLY A 356 2.80 -9.21 16.83
CA GLY A 356 2.46 -8.04 17.63
C GLY A 356 3.67 -7.38 18.31
N ILE A 357 4.61 -8.17 18.83
CA ILE A 357 5.86 -7.66 19.46
C ILE A 357 6.73 -6.94 18.42
N THR A 358 6.83 -7.49 17.21
CA THR A 358 7.56 -6.87 16.10
C THR A 358 6.92 -5.55 15.68
N ALA A 359 5.60 -5.53 15.45
CA ALA A 359 4.84 -4.32 15.12
C ALA A 359 4.94 -3.25 16.22
N SER A 360 4.84 -3.65 17.48
CA SER A 360 5.04 -2.80 18.65
C SER A 360 6.45 -2.19 18.69
N GLY A 361 7.48 -2.98 18.39
CA GLY A 361 8.87 -2.53 18.29
C GLY A 361 9.06 -1.43 17.24
N ILE A 362 8.47 -1.59 16.06
CA ILE A 362 8.50 -0.57 14.99
C ILE A 362 7.80 0.72 15.46
N LEU A 363 6.58 0.61 16.00
CA LEU A 363 5.77 1.75 16.44
C LEU A 363 6.41 2.56 17.57
N HIS A 364 6.98 1.90 18.58
CA HIS A 364 7.61 2.58 19.72
C HIS A 364 9.01 3.11 19.41
N SER A 365 9.77 2.45 18.53
CA SER A 365 11.12 2.90 18.15
C SER A 365 11.12 4.03 17.11
N SER A 366 9.93 4.41 16.63
CA SER A 366 9.63 5.45 15.64
C SER A 366 10.43 5.33 14.33
N PRO A 367 9.80 4.96 13.20
CA PRO A 367 10.42 5.00 11.88
C PRO A 367 11.02 6.38 11.53
N LEU A 368 10.46 7.44 12.13
CA LEU A 368 10.87 8.83 11.92
C LEU A 368 12.13 9.23 12.71
N ALA A 369 12.53 8.46 13.72
CA ALA A 369 13.66 8.79 14.59
C ALA A 369 14.99 8.78 13.84
N SER A 370 15.65 9.94 13.78
CA SER A 370 16.81 10.20 12.93
C SER A 370 18.16 10.10 13.67
N ASP A 371 18.33 9.14 14.59
CA ASP A 371 19.63 8.95 15.25
C ASP A 371 20.61 8.27 14.29
N THR A 372 21.41 9.09 13.62
CA THR A 372 22.37 8.68 12.60
C THR A 372 23.56 7.89 13.15
N LYS A 373 23.72 7.75 14.48
CA LYS A 373 24.91 7.16 15.08
C LYS A 373 24.82 5.66 15.37
N ASN A 374 23.61 5.07 15.35
CA ASN A 374 23.39 3.62 15.47
C ASN A 374 22.07 3.23 14.80
N VAL A 375 22.02 3.27 13.47
CA VAL A 375 20.82 2.89 12.69
C VAL A 375 20.67 1.37 12.68
N LYS A 376 20.22 0.80 13.80
CA LYS A 376 19.74 -0.59 13.83
C LYS A 376 18.43 -0.67 13.02
N PRO A 377 18.26 -1.71 12.17
CA PRO A 377 17.00 -1.95 11.48
C PRO A 377 15.86 -2.11 12.49
N LEU A 378 14.67 -1.61 12.17
CA LEU A 378 13.45 -1.83 12.97
C LEU A 378 12.72 -3.11 12.57
N ILE A 379 12.95 -3.58 11.35
CA ILE A 379 12.34 -4.77 10.77
C ILE A 379 13.30 -5.35 9.73
N SER A 380 13.44 -6.67 9.72
CA SER A 380 14.30 -7.44 8.82
C SER A 380 13.51 -8.35 7.90
N VAL A 381 14.15 -8.89 6.85
CA VAL A 381 13.54 -9.91 5.97
C VAL A 381 13.12 -11.16 6.77
N THR A 382 13.87 -11.52 7.81
CA THR A 382 13.50 -12.61 8.74
C THR A 382 12.25 -12.30 9.54
N ASP A 383 12.06 -11.06 10.01
CA ASP A 383 10.83 -10.67 10.73
C ASP A 383 9.60 -10.69 9.80
N VAL A 384 9.77 -10.23 8.55
CA VAL A 384 8.71 -10.26 7.52
C VAL A 384 8.29 -11.69 7.19
N SER A 385 9.26 -12.60 6.97
CA SER A 385 8.98 -14.01 6.70
C SER A 385 8.34 -14.73 7.90
N ALA A 386 8.77 -14.42 9.13
CA ALA A 386 8.14 -14.93 10.35
C ALA A 386 6.68 -14.42 10.50
N ALA A 387 6.41 -13.15 10.21
CA ALA A 387 5.06 -12.60 10.23
C ALA A 387 4.16 -13.23 9.15
N GLN A 388 4.68 -13.46 7.95
CA GLN A 388 3.95 -14.14 6.89
C GLN A 388 3.64 -15.60 7.24
N GLY A 389 4.60 -16.34 7.82
CA GLY A 389 4.41 -17.70 8.33
C GLY A 389 3.34 -17.77 9.42
N ALA A 390 3.44 -16.89 10.43
CA ALA A 390 2.46 -16.81 11.53
C ALA A 390 1.03 -16.53 11.05
N LEU A 391 0.85 -15.71 10.00
CA LEU A 391 -0.47 -15.44 9.40
C LEU A 391 -0.99 -16.64 8.59
N ILE A 392 -0.12 -17.39 7.91
CA ILE A 392 -0.49 -18.65 7.23
C ILE A 392 -0.94 -19.69 8.27
N HIS A 393 -0.18 -19.87 9.35
CA HIS A 393 -0.55 -20.78 10.43
C HIS A 393 -1.85 -20.34 11.11
N ALA A 394 -2.03 -19.04 11.42
CA ALA A 394 -3.27 -18.50 11.98
C ALA A 394 -4.50 -18.80 11.11
N LEU A 395 -4.39 -18.73 9.78
CA LEU A 395 -5.48 -19.13 8.87
C LEU A 395 -5.78 -20.63 8.97
N SER A 396 -4.75 -21.47 9.05
CA SER A 396 -4.92 -22.93 9.25
C SER A 396 -5.58 -23.24 10.59
N TYR A 397 -5.14 -22.61 11.68
CA TYR A 397 -5.73 -22.78 13.01
C TYR A 397 -7.20 -22.33 13.03
N ILE A 398 -7.57 -21.23 12.37
CA ILE A 398 -8.97 -20.77 12.28
C ILE A 398 -9.85 -21.76 11.49
N ASP A 399 -9.33 -22.33 10.41
CA ASP A 399 -10.06 -23.33 9.60
C ASP A 399 -10.20 -24.68 10.33
N ASP A 400 -9.22 -25.08 11.15
CA ASP A 400 -9.33 -26.27 11.99
C ASP A 400 -10.26 -26.05 13.20
N ILE A 401 -10.13 -24.92 13.91
CA ILE A 401 -11.10 -24.49 14.95
C ILE A 401 -12.54 -24.52 14.41
N SER A 402 -12.76 -24.05 13.17
CA SER A 402 -14.07 -24.11 12.52
C SER A 402 -14.54 -25.55 12.27
N THR A 403 -13.62 -26.47 11.97
CA THR A 403 -13.89 -27.88 11.68
C THR A 403 -14.14 -28.71 12.93
N GLU A 404 -13.31 -28.56 13.93
CA GLU A 404 -13.41 -29.20 15.24
C GLU A 404 -14.66 -28.73 15.99
N MET A 405 -14.98 -27.42 15.98
CA MET A 405 -16.20 -26.89 16.61
C MET A 405 -17.50 -27.34 15.92
N ARG A 406 -17.47 -27.82 14.66
CA ARG A 406 -18.64 -28.46 14.02
C ARG A 406 -18.96 -29.84 14.64
N GLN A 407 -18.02 -30.46 15.34
CA GLN A 407 -18.19 -31.76 16.01
C GLN A 407 -18.64 -31.63 17.48
N VAL A 408 -18.83 -30.41 17.97
CA VAL A 408 -19.19 -30.14 19.39
C VAL A 408 -20.64 -29.67 19.51
N ASP A 409 -21.49 -30.45 20.17
CA ASP A 409 -22.84 -29.99 20.51
C ASP A 409 -22.81 -29.07 21.73
N LEU A 410 -22.92 -27.76 21.48
CA LEU A 410 -22.98 -26.71 22.50
C LEU A 410 -24.09 -26.94 23.55
N ARG A 411 -25.16 -27.69 23.21
CA ARG A 411 -26.25 -28.02 24.13
C ARG A 411 -25.81 -29.02 25.20
N GLU A 412 -24.93 -29.96 24.86
CA GLU A 412 -24.42 -30.98 25.79
C GLU A 412 -23.32 -30.47 26.73
N LEU A 413 -22.68 -29.33 26.42
CA LEU A 413 -21.63 -28.76 27.25
C LEU A 413 -22.14 -28.37 28.66
N PRO A 414 -21.44 -28.75 29.75
CA PRO A 414 -21.84 -28.48 31.14
C PRO A 414 -21.49 -27.05 31.59
N ILE A 415 -21.86 -26.06 30.79
CA ILE A 415 -21.58 -24.63 31.01
C ILE A 415 -22.88 -23.82 31.09
N SER A 416 -22.84 -22.65 31.74
CA SER A 416 -24.01 -21.79 31.91
C SER A 416 -24.53 -21.26 30.57
N ALA A 417 -25.84 -20.93 30.50
CA ALA A 417 -26.45 -20.35 29.30
C ALA A 417 -25.69 -19.11 28.79
N LYS A 418 -25.21 -18.25 29.70
CA LYS A 418 -24.39 -17.08 29.37
C LYS A 418 -23.08 -17.45 28.66
N GLN A 419 -22.40 -18.52 29.10
CA GLN A 419 -21.19 -19.01 28.46
C GLN A 419 -21.49 -19.63 27.08
N LYS A 420 -22.64 -20.31 26.92
CA LYS A 420 -23.09 -20.83 25.61
C LYS A 420 -23.32 -19.69 24.60
N THR A 421 -24.00 -18.62 25.03
CA THR A 421 -24.19 -17.42 24.21
C THR A 421 -22.85 -16.80 23.83
N GLN A 422 -21.96 -16.56 24.80
CA GLN A 422 -20.63 -15.99 24.53
C GLN A 422 -19.79 -16.83 23.56
N LEU A 423 -19.85 -18.16 23.66
CA LEU A 423 -19.16 -19.05 22.72
C LEU A 423 -19.80 -18.99 21.32
N THR A 424 -21.13 -18.96 21.23
CA THR A 424 -21.85 -18.79 19.95
C THR A 424 -21.49 -17.46 19.28
N ASP A 425 -21.45 -16.37 20.05
CA ASP A 425 -21.07 -15.04 19.57
C ASP A 425 -19.61 -15.03 19.05
N MET A 426 -18.70 -15.71 19.74
CA MET A 426 -17.29 -15.85 19.29
C MET A 426 -17.16 -16.69 18.01
N LEU A 427 -17.92 -17.79 17.89
CA LEU A 427 -17.93 -18.62 16.67
C LEU A 427 -18.47 -17.83 15.46
N ALA A 428 -19.46 -16.96 15.66
CA ALA A 428 -19.98 -16.08 14.62
C ALA A 428 -18.96 -15.03 14.13
N LEU A 429 -17.89 -14.76 14.89
CA LEU A 429 -16.79 -13.88 14.49
C LEU A 429 -15.70 -14.59 13.67
N LEU A 430 -15.59 -15.92 13.70
CA LEU A 430 -14.52 -16.67 13.00
C LEU A 430 -14.41 -16.32 11.50
N PRO A 431 -15.51 -16.23 10.71
CA PRO A 431 -15.40 -15.85 9.29
C PRO A 431 -14.82 -14.44 9.09
N ARG A 432 -15.11 -13.51 10.02
CA ARG A 432 -14.57 -12.14 9.98
C ARG A 432 -13.09 -12.12 10.37
N VAL A 433 -12.70 -12.87 11.40
CA VAL A 433 -11.29 -13.02 11.80
C VAL A 433 -10.47 -13.61 10.64
N ARG A 434 -11.00 -14.65 9.98
CA ARG A 434 -10.40 -15.25 8.78
C ARG A 434 -10.22 -14.23 7.64
N GLY A 435 -11.25 -13.42 7.38
CA GLY A 435 -11.17 -12.33 6.39
C GLY A 435 -10.06 -11.33 6.71
N SER A 436 -10.02 -10.82 7.94
CA SER A 436 -8.98 -9.87 8.37
C SER A 436 -7.57 -10.48 8.42
N LEU A 437 -7.43 -11.79 8.65
CA LEU A 437 -6.14 -12.48 8.53
C LEU A 437 -5.67 -12.59 7.07
N LEU A 438 -6.57 -12.84 6.11
CA LEU A 438 -6.25 -12.82 4.67
C LEU A 438 -5.84 -11.40 4.21
N GLU A 439 -6.58 -10.38 4.63
CA GLU A 439 -6.24 -8.97 4.38
C GLU A 439 -4.86 -8.61 4.94
N ALA A 440 -4.59 -8.97 6.20
CA ALA A 440 -3.29 -8.75 6.84
C ALA A 440 -2.16 -9.50 6.12
N GLN A 441 -2.38 -10.76 5.73
CA GLN A 441 -1.42 -11.57 4.99
C GLN A 441 -1.06 -10.93 3.64
N GLY A 442 -2.06 -10.47 2.87
CA GLY A 442 -1.84 -9.75 1.61
C GLY A 442 -1.07 -8.45 1.80
N LEU A 443 -1.23 -7.79 2.96
CA LEU A 443 -0.56 -6.54 3.28
C LEU A 443 0.90 -6.67 3.75
N VAL A 444 1.34 -7.82 4.27
CA VAL A 444 2.72 -7.98 4.79
C VAL A 444 3.76 -7.59 3.75
N GLY A 445 3.62 -8.05 2.51
CA GLY A 445 4.54 -7.73 1.41
C GLY A 445 4.55 -6.23 1.06
N THR A 446 3.36 -5.62 0.98
CA THR A 446 3.21 -4.18 0.70
C THR A 446 3.82 -3.32 1.81
N VAL A 447 3.55 -3.63 3.08
CA VAL A 447 4.11 -2.90 4.23
C VAL A 447 5.63 -3.09 4.31
N ALA A 448 6.14 -4.30 4.11
CA ALA A 448 7.58 -4.56 4.06
C ALA A 448 8.27 -3.80 2.92
N TRP A 449 7.63 -3.73 1.75
CA TRP A 449 8.12 -2.94 0.61
C TRP A 449 8.15 -1.45 0.94
N LEU A 450 7.06 -0.89 1.48
CA LEU A 450 6.97 0.53 1.89
C LEU A 450 8.03 0.93 2.93
N LEU A 451 8.29 0.05 3.91
CA LEU A 451 9.31 0.26 4.95
C LEU A 451 10.75 0.06 4.43
N GLY A 452 10.93 -0.35 3.18
CA GLY A 452 12.24 -0.58 2.58
C GLY A 452 13.02 -1.75 3.17
N VAL A 453 12.32 -2.83 3.57
CA VAL A 453 12.96 -4.03 4.12
C VAL A 453 13.82 -4.70 3.06
N GLY A 454 15.13 -4.87 3.36
CA GLY A 454 16.12 -5.48 2.47
C GLY A 454 16.54 -4.62 1.26
N GLN A 455 15.82 -3.53 0.96
CA GLN A 455 16.16 -2.60 -0.12
C GLN A 455 15.59 -1.21 0.19
N THR A 456 16.45 -0.20 0.22
CA THR A 456 16.06 1.21 0.37
C THR A 456 15.02 1.62 -0.69
N ARG A 457 13.90 2.21 -0.25
CA ARG A 457 12.94 2.91 -1.12
C ARG A 457 13.21 4.40 -1.15
N ARG A 458 12.90 5.03 -2.28
CA ARG A 458 12.96 6.49 -2.48
C ARG A 458 11.61 6.98 -3.00
N PHE A 459 10.91 7.81 -2.24
CA PHE A 459 9.68 8.47 -2.71
C PHE A 459 10.01 9.93 -3.03
N LEU A 460 9.58 10.40 -4.21
CA LEU A 460 9.53 11.82 -4.50
C LEU A 460 8.45 12.45 -3.62
N VAL A 461 8.74 13.62 -3.05
CA VAL A 461 7.80 14.35 -2.19
C VAL A 461 7.69 15.78 -2.71
N GLN A 462 6.49 16.24 -3.06
CA GLN A 462 6.26 17.54 -3.71
C GLN A 462 5.28 18.41 -2.90
N THR A 463 5.54 19.71 -2.83
CA THR A 463 4.62 20.69 -2.22
C THR A 463 3.77 21.38 -3.29
N MET A 464 2.45 21.34 -3.17
CA MET A 464 1.52 21.91 -4.14
C MET A 464 0.97 23.27 -3.68
N ASP A 465 1.43 24.35 -4.31
CA ASP A 465 0.90 25.69 -4.04
C ASP A 465 -0.43 25.89 -4.79
N ARG A 466 -1.54 25.75 -4.05
CA ARG A 466 -2.91 25.83 -4.59
C ARG A 466 -3.30 27.22 -5.10
N ALA A 467 -2.58 28.28 -4.72
CA ALA A 467 -2.82 29.61 -5.27
C ALA A 467 -2.41 29.70 -6.76
N GLU A 468 -1.45 28.88 -7.19
CA GLU A 468 -1.10 28.65 -8.60
C GLU A 468 -1.69 27.28 -9.02
N LEU A 469 -3.02 27.20 -9.12
CA LEU A 469 -3.74 25.93 -9.29
C LEU A 469 -3.29 25.18 -10.55
N ARG A 470 -2.94 23.91 -10.37
CA ARG A 470 -2.65 22.96 -11.46
C ARG A 470 -3.62 21.77 -11.41
N PRO A 471 -3.75 20.99 -12.48
CA PRO A 471 -4.66 19.84 -12.58
C PRO A 471 -4.69 18.87 -11.40
N GLY A 472 -3.55 18.47 -10.85
CA GLY A 472 -3.44 17.68 -9.61
C GLY A 472 -3.34 18.53 -8.34
N GLY A 473 -3.83 19.77 -8.34
CA GLY A 473 -4.04 20.56 -7.12
C GLY A 473 -3.06 21.70 -6.80
N GLY A 474 -1.98 21.91 -7.55
CA GLY A 474 -1.15 23.09 -7.37
C GLY A 474 0.24 23.01 -7.99
N PHE A 475 0.92 24.15 -8.02
CA PHE A 475 2.28 24.26 -8.55
C PHE A 475 3.31 23.61 -7.62
N THR A 476 4.18 22.74 -8.16
CA THR A 476 5.28 22.16 -7.39
C THR A 476 6.35 23.21 -7.13
N GLY A 477 6.27 23.86 -5.98
CA GLY A 477 7.23 24.91 -5.57
C GLY A 477 8.50 24.39 -4.91
N GLN A 478 8.47 23.17 -4.35
CA GLN A 478 9.58 22.51 -3.67
C GLN A 478 9.44 20.99 -3.77
N TYR A 479 10.56 20.29 -3.65
CA TYR A 479 10.60 18.84 -3.59
C TYR A 479 11.53 18.34 -2.48
N GLY A 480 11.33 17.10 -2.05
CA GLY A 480 12.22 16.35 -1.17
C GLY A 480 12.26 14.88 -1.57
N ILE A 481 13.19 14.11 -0.99
CA ILE A 481 13.27 12.65 -1.20
C ILE A 481 13.14 11.95 0.13
N LEU A 482 12.01 11.28 0.32
CA LEU A 482 11.78 10.39 1.45
C LEU A 482 12.50 9.07 1.16
N GLN A 483 13.52 8.75 1.94
CA GLN A 483 14.17 7.44 1.88
C GLN A 483 13.81 6.60 3.09
N LEU A 484 13.37 5.36 2.86
CA LEU A 484 13.03 4.38 3.88
C LEU A 484 13.89 3.13 3.66
N GLN A 485 14.50 2.61 4.73
CA GLN A 485 15.28 1.38 4.70
C GLN A 485 15.11 0.63 6.03
N ASP A 486 14.73 -0.64 5.97
CA ASP A 486 14.56 -1.54 7.12
C ASP A 486 13.74 -0.90 8.27
N GLY A 487 12.69 -0.15 7.89
CA GLY A 487 11.80 0.59 8.77
C GLY A 487 12.32 1.94 9.28
N ARG A 488 13.47 2.44 8.80
CA ARG A 488 14.08 3.72 9.21
C ARG A 488 13.97 4.79 8.11
N MET A 489 13.56 5.99 8.49
CA MET A 489 13.56 7.19 7.64
C MET A 489 14.94 7.87 7.66
N ALA A 490 15.52 8.12 6.49
CA ALA A 490 16.72 8.95 6.37
C ALA A 490 16.42 10.43 6.69
N PRO A 491 17.44 11.28 6.94
CA PRO A 491 17.23 12.72 7.09
C PRO A 491 16.54 13.33 5.85
N PHE A 492 15.33 13.86 6.06
CA PHE A 492 14.51 14.50 5.03
C PHE A 492 14.59 16.03 5.10
N SER A 493 14.61 16.68 3.93
CA SER A 493 14.46 18.14 3.80
C SER A 493 13.80 18.50 2.46
N LEU A 494 13.12 19.64 2.44
CA LEU A 494 12.58 20.24 1.22
C LEU A 494 13.61 21.18 0.60
N ARG A 495 13.72 21.13 -0.73
CA ARG A 495 14.61 21.93 -1.58
C ARG A 495 13.77 22.72 -2.59
N ASP A 496 14.25 23.88 -3.00
CA ASP A 496 13.65 24.61 -4.13
C ASP A 496 13.76 23.76 -5.41
N VAL A 497 12.65 23.62 -6.13
CA VAL A 497 12.57 22.90 -7.42
C VAL A 497 13.47 23.53 -8.48
N ALA A 498 13.73 24.84 -8.40
CA ALA A 498 14.63 25.53 -9.31
C ALA A 498 16.08 24.98 -9.23
N LEU A 499 16.49 24.40 -8.10
CA LEU A 499 17.81 23.77 -7.93
C LEU A 499 17.94 22.43 -8.66
N LEU A 500 16.84 21.88 -9.19
CA LEU A 500 16.81 20.70 -10.06
C LEU A 500 16.57 21.13 -11.51
N ASP A 501 15.53 21.93 -11.75
CA ASP A 501 15.16 22.41 -13.10
C ASP A 501 16.38 23.04 -13.81
N TYR A 502 17.07 23.98 -13.16
CA TYR A 502 18.16 24.79 -13.72
C TYR A 502 19.56 24.27 -13.31
N ALA A 503 19.75 22.95 -13.33
CA ALA A 503 21.01 22.28 -12.94
C ALA A 503 21.86 21.78 -14.12
N GLY A 504 21.75 22.40 -15.31
CA GLY A 504 22.47 22.01 -16.53
C GLY A 504 22.05 20.68 -17.17
N ASN A 505 21.21 19.89 -16.49
CA ASN A 505 20.74 18.58 -16.93
C ASN A 505 19.22 18.49 -17.14
N GLY A 506 18.48 19.56 -16.85
CA GLY A 506 17.01 19.59 -16.91
C GLY A 506 16.42 20.60 -17.88
N MET A 507 15.70 21.58 -17.34
CA MET A 507 14.93 22.63 -18.00
C MET A 507 15.68 23.32 -19.16
N GLU A 508 16.98 23.57 -18.98
CA GLU A 508 17.91 24.18 -19.94
C GLU A 508 18.03 23.46 -21.30
N LEU A 509 17.52 22.23 -21.42
CA LEU A 509 17.48 21.47 -22.68
C LEU A 509 16.38 21.92 -23.66
N GLY A 510 15.51 22.86 -23.28
CA GLY A 510 14.40 23.31 -24.12
C GLY A 510 13.26 22.29 -24.24
N ARG A 511 13.05 21.46 -23.19
CA ARG A 511 11.99 20.45 -23.16
C ARG A 511 10.62 21.13 -23.29
N ALA A 512 9.73 20.55 -24.11
CA ALA A 512 8.32 20.92 -24.18
C ALA A 512 7.48 19.98 -23.30
N ALA A 513 6.25 20.40 -22.95
CA ALA A 513 5.27 19.49 -22.35
C ALA A 513 4.90 18.33 -23.30
N PRO A 514 4.40 17.19 -22.80
CA PRO A 514 3.98 16.08 -23.64
C PRO A 514 2.94 16.50 -24.70
N PRO A 515 2.90 15.87 -25.88
CA PRO A 515 2.08 16.31 -27.02
C PRO A 515 0.61 16.59 -26.67
N GLU A 516 0.02 15.77 -25.81
CA GLU A 516 -1.37 15.82 -25.34
C GLU A 516 -1.71 17.14 -24.63
N TYR A 517 -0.72 17.70 -23.93
CA TYR A 517 -0.83 18.96 -23.17
C TYR A 517 -0.21 20.15 -23.91
N SER A 518 0.66 19.91 -24.90
CA SER A 518 1.50 20.91 -25.57
C SER A 518 0.74 22.10 -26.19
N GLN A 519 -0.54 21.91 -26.56
CA GLN A 519 -1.42 22.96 -27.09
C GLN A 519 -1.67 24.11 -26.11
N TRP A 520 -1.74 23.80 -24.80
CA TRP A 520 -2.07 24.75 -23.74
C TRP A 520 -0.91 24.95 -22.77
N MET A 521 -0.14 23.88 -22.52
CA MET A 521 1.10 23.89 -21.75
C MET A 521 2.30 24.21 -22.66
N ASN A 522 2.22 25.32 -23.40
CA ASN A 522 3.25 25.73 -24.36
C ASN A 522 4.37 26.60 -23.75
N PHE A 523 4.48 26.62 -22.43
CA PHE A 523 5.60 27.25 -21.74
C PHE A 523 6.90 26.53 -22.11
N GLY A 524 7.87 27.29 -22.64
CA GLY A 524 9.18 26.76 -22.96
C GLY A 524 9.89 26.27 -21.69
N ASN A 525 10.72 25.24 -21.86
CA ASN A 525 11.55 24.66 -20.81
C ASN A 525 10.70 24.08 -19.67
N TRP A 526 9.97 23.01 -20.00
CA TRP A 526 9.12 22.23 -19.10
C TRP A 526 9.94 21.28 -18.21
N GLY A 527 9.73 21.33 -16.90
CA GLY A 527 10.48 20.57 -15.88
C GLY A 527 9.62 20.13 -14.69
N LEU A 528 10.22 19.63 -13.61
CA LEU A 528 9.46 18.99 -12.52
C LEU A 528 8.36 19.90 -11.96
N ARG A 529 8.65 21.20 -11.76
CA ARG A 529 7.69 22.19 -11.27
C ARG A 529 6.37 22.26 -12.07
N ASP A 530 6.44 21.86 -13.34
CA ASP A 530 5.40 21.97 -14.36
C ASP A 530 4.81 20.60 -14.76
N SER A 531 5.26 19.51 -14.14
CA SER A 531 4.82 18.13 -14.45
C SER A 531 3.39 17.80 -14.02
N ASN A 532 2.80 18.63 -13.15
CA ASN A 532 1.42 18.49 -12.68
C ASN A 532 0.42 18.92 -13.78
N LEU A 533 0.10 18.01 -14.71
CA LEU A 533 -0.71 18.28 -15.93
C LEU A 533 -2.03 17.51 -16.03
N SER A 534 -2.18 16.43 -15.27
CA SER A 534 -3.39 15.60 -15.27
C SER A 534 -4.20 15.75 -13.97
N GLY A 535 -5.53 15.68 -14.07
CA GLY A 535 -6.43 15.50 -12.92
C GLY A 535 -6.53 14.04 -12.45
N ASP A 536 -5.91 13.11 -13.18
CA ASP A 536 -5.62 11.75 -12.76
C ASP A 536 -4.22 11.70 -12.13
N TYR A 537 -4.15 11.56 -10.80
CA TYR A 537 -2.89 11.63 -10.08
C TYR A 537 -1.87 10.56 -10.50
N PRO A 538 -2.23 9.27 -10.73
CA PRO A 538 -1.28 8.27 -11.24
C PRO A 538 -0.62 8.64 -12.58
N THR A 539 -1.31 9.43 -13.42
CA THR A 539 -0.72 9.99 -14.65
C THR A 539 0.24 11.13 -14.36
N THR A 540 -0.14 12.08 -13.49
CA THR A 540 0.76 13.15 -13.01
C THR A 540 2.00 12.59 -12.33
N ALA A 541 1.85 11.64 -11.40
CA ALA A 541 2.94 11.03 -10.66
C ALA A 541 3.97 10.33 -11.56
N ARG A 542 3.53 9.47 -12.48
CA ARG A 542 4.44 8.84 -13.47
C ARG A 542 5.21 9.87 -14.30
N MET A 543 4.56 10.98 -14.65
CA MET A 543 5.17 12.09 -15.37
C MET A 543 6.21 12.82 -14.51
N SER A 544 5.86 13.19 -13.27
CA SER A 544 6.76 13.81 -12.30
C SER A 544 7.99 12.95 -12.00
N MET A 545 7.81 11.64 -11.78
CA MET A 545 8.89 10.69 -11.55
C MET A 545 9.83 10.57 -12.76
N SER A 546 9.29 10.52 -13.98
CA SER A 546 10.08 10.45 -15.22
C SER A 546 10.90 11.73 -15.43
N VAL A 547 10.28 12.90 -15.24
CA VAL A 547 10.95 14.20 -15.35
C VAL A 547 12.03 14.31 -14.27
N PHE A 548 11.74 13.96 -13.03
CA PHE A 548 12.70 13.95 -11.92
C PHE A 548 13.93 13.06 -12.20
N GLU A 549 13.75 11.85 -12.76
CA GLU A 549 14.88 10.98 -13.14
C GLU A 549 15.73 11.64 -14.25
N GLU A 550 15.09 12.20 -15.27
CA GLU A 550 15.77 12.83 -16.42
C GLU A 550 16.62 14.04 -16.02
N GLU A 551 16.10 14.88 -15.11
CA GLU A 551 16.75 16.10 -14.60
C GLU A 551 17.88 15.80 -13.60
N GLY A 552 18.09 14.53 -13.25
CA GLY A 552 19.23 14.06 -12.45
C GLY A 552 18.89 13.66 -11.02
N GLY A 553 17.61 13.67 -10.63
CA GLY A 553 17.14 13.18 -9.33
C GLY A 553 17.27 11.67 -9.11
N GLY A 554 17.39 10.92 -10.21
CA GLY A 554 17.48 9.46 -10.22
C GLY A 554 16.14 8.76 -9.97
N PRO A 555 16.08 7.42 -10.09
CA PRO A 555 14.83 6.66 -10.01
C PRO A 555 14.21 6.69 -8.61
N VAL A 556 12.88 6.71 -8.56
CA VAL A 556 12.07 6.70 -7.33
C VAL A 556 11.02 5.58 -7.41
N ASP A 557 10.67 5.04 -6.25
CA ASP A 557 9.69 3.97 -6.03
C ASP A 557 8.23 4.50 -5.95
N GLY A 558 8.02 5.81 -5.95
CA GLY A 558 6.71 6.45 -5.94
C GLY A 558 6.79 7.97 -5.80
N ASP A 559 5.62 8.61 -5.79
CA ASP A 559 5.47 10.07 -5.70
C ASP A 559 4.38 10.44 -4.70
N ILE A 560 4.62 11.49 -3.92
CA ILE A 560 3.76 11.96 -2.82
C ILE A 560 3.63 13.47 -2.93
N SER A 561 2.44 13.97 -3.23
CA SER A 561 2.19 15.40 -3.38
C SER A 561 1.21 15.89 -2.32
N PHE A 562 1.43 17.06 -1.73
CA PHE A 562 0.52 17.60 -0.71
C PHE A 562 0.34 19.12 -0.76
N THR A 563 -0.84 19.59 -0.39
CA THR A 563 -1.19 21.01 -0.27
C THR A 563 -0.83 21.54 1.14
N PRO A 564 -0.83 22.88 1.35
CA PRO A 564 -0.76 23.46 2.69
C PRO A 564 -1.86 22.97 3.64
N THR A 565 -3.04 22.56 3.13
CA THR A 565 -4.17 22.04 3.94
C THR A 565 -3.77 20.83 4.77
N PHE A 566 -3.08 19.84 4.15
CA PHE A 566 -2.57 18.65 4.84
C PHE A 566 -1.65 19.04 6.02
N ILE A 567 -0.76 20.01 5.80
CA ILE A 567 0.16 20.50 6.82
C ILE A 567 -0.58 21.25 7.94
N SER A 568 -1.64 22.01 7.62
CA SER A 568 -2.55 22.60 8.62
C SER A 568 -3.27 21.53 9.45
N HIS A 569 -3.73 20.42 8.86
CA HIS A 569 -4.33 19.32 9.62
C HIS A 569 -3.35 18.57 10.52
N ILE A 570 -2.04 18.56 10.20
CA ILE A 570 -1.00 18.12 11.14
C ILE A 570 -0.85 19.14 12.28
N LEU A 571 -0.84 20.44 11.98
CA LEU A 571 -0.73 21.51 12.98
C LEU A 571 -1.90 21.53 13.99
N ASP A 572 -3.11 21.16 13.58
CA ASP A 572 -4.25 20.96 14.49
C ASP A 572 -3.99 19.84 15.53
N VAL A 573 -3.13 18.86 15.19
CA VAL A 573 -2.78 17.75 16.08
C VAL A 573 -1.54 18.05 16.93
N THR A 574 -0.51 18.70 16.36
CA THR A 574 0.75 19.07 17.06
C THR A 574 0.62 20.32 17.92
N GLY A 575 -0.33 21.20 17.60
CA GLY A 575 -0.33 22.59 18.04
C GLY A 575 0.68 23.47 17.28
N PRO A 576 0.71 24.79 17.57
CA PRO A 576 1.51 25.77 16.84
C PRO A 576 3.03 25.54 16.91
N ILE A 577 3.74 26.08 15.90
CA ILE A 577 5.20 26.09 15.82
C ILE A 577 5.71 27.52 15.91
N TYR A 578 6.57 27.79 16.90
CA TYR A 578 7.30 29.05 16.99
C TYR A 578 8.60 28.96 16.19
N VAL A 579 8.76 29.84 15.21
CA VAL A 579 9.95 29.92 14.34
C VAL A 579 10.85 31.04 14.87
N ALA A 580 11.71 30.68 15.82
CA ALA A 580 12.46 31.64 16.65
C ALA A 580 13.26 32.68 15.85
N ASP A 581 13.92 32.28 14.77
CA ASP A 581 14.72 33.19 13.93
C ASP A 581 13.88 34.33 13.33
N TYR A 582 12.62 34.03 12.98
CA TYR A 582 11.70 34.98 12.35
C TYR A 582 10.79 35.67 13.38
N LYS A 583 10.76 35.18 14.63
CA LYS A 583 9.83 35.59 15.71
C LYS A 583 8.36 35.36 15.35
N GLU A 584 8.10 34.38 14.49
CA GLU A 584 6.79 34.04 13.95
C GLU A 584 6.18 32.86 14.70
N THR A 585 4.85 32.85 14.84
CA THR A 585 4.10 31.67 15.32
C THR A 585 3.21 31.17 14.20
N ILE A 586 3.45 29.94 13.76
CA ILE A 586 2.73 29.27 12.70
C ILE A 586 1.65 28.37 13.29
N THR A 587 0.41 28.60 12.89
CA THR A 587 -0.79 27.84 13.25
C THR A 587 -1.43 27.26 11.99
N SER A 588 -2.39 26.35 12.14
CA SER A 588 -3.16 25.81 11.03
C SER A 588 -3.98 26.87 10.26
N GLN A 589 -4.28 28.01 10.88
CA GLN A 589 -5.06 29.10 10.28
C GLN A 589 -4.19 30.10 9.49
N ASN A 590 -2.93 30.32 9.87
CA ASN A 590 -2.07 31.31 9.21
C ASN A 590 -0.97 30.68 8.33
N LEU A 591 -0.78 29.36 8.36
CA LEU A 591 0.30 28.66 7.65
C LEU A 591 0.49 29.18 6.22
N GLU A 592 -0.53 29.05 5.37
CA GLU A 592 -0.42 29.40 3.95
C GLU A 592 -0.14 30.89 3.72
N GLU A 593 -0.80 31.78 4.46
CA GLU A 593 -0.56 33.23 4.42
C GLU A 593 0.88 33.58 4.81
N ARG A 594 1.42 33.00 5.89
CA ARG A 594 2.83 33.22 6.28
C ARG A 594 3.80 32.62 5.27
N LEU A 595 3.53 31.43 4.72
CA LEU A 595 4.35 30.83 3.66
C LEU A 595 4.38 31.73 2.41
N HIS A 596 3.23 32.26 1.99
CA HIS A 596 3.13 33.18 0.86
C HIS A 596 3.83 34.51 1.14
N TYR A 597 3.65 35.10 2.33
CA TYR A 597 4.32 36.33 2.76
C TYR A 597 5.84 36.21 2.61
N TYR A 598 6.47 35.17 3.18
CA TYR A 598 7.92 34.97 3.04
C TYR A 598 8.36 34.63 1.61
N GLN A 599 7.52 34.01 0.79
CA GLN A 599 7.87 33.73 -0.61
C GLN A 599 7.76 34.94 -1.55
N GLN A 600 7.00 35.98 -1.19
CA GLN A 600 6.55 37.01 -2.13
C GLN A 600 6.80 38.47 -1.67
N ASP A 601 6.68 38.79 -0.38
CA ASP A 601 6.85 40.16 0.12
C ASP A 601 8.33 40.58 0.07
N TYR A 602 8.59 41.77 -0.49
CA TYR A 602 9.95 42.28 -0.68
C TYR A 602 10.74 42.41 0.64
N ASN A 603 10.08 42.81 1.73
CA ASN A 603 10.74 42.95 3.03
C ASN A 603 10.98 41.58 3.66
N ALA A 604 10.03 40.67 3.55
CA ALA A 604 10.15 39.29 4.04
C ALA A 604 11.26 38.50 3.31
N ILE A 605 11.41 38.73 2.00
CA ILE A 605 12.51 38.19 1.19
C ILE A 605 13.84 38.80 1.64
N ALA A 606 13.93 40.12 1.82
CA ALA A 606 15.15 40.78 2.29
C ALA A 606 15.59 40.27 3.68
N VAL A 607 14.65 39.99 4.58
CA VAL A 607 14.94 39.35 5.89
C VAL A 607 15.52 37.95 5.72
N GLN A 608 15.02 37.14 4.78
CA GLN A 608 15.61 35.83 4.49
C GLN A 608 17.03 35.97 3.91
N GLN A 609 17.24 36.87 2.94
CA GLN A 609 18.55 37.15 2.34
C GLN A 609 19.59 37.57 3.39
N GLN A 610 19.21 38.45 4.33
CA GLN A 610 20.08 38.85 5.42
C GLN A 610 20.43 37.69 6.38
N LYS A 611 19.49 36.76 6.60
CA LYS A 611 19.67 35.61 7.51
C LYS A 611 20.51 34.49 6.91
N THR A 612 20.37 34.24 5.61
CA THR A 612 21.11 33.19 4.89
C THR A 612 22.45 33.67 4.35
N ASN A 613 22.62 34.99 4.19
CA ASN A 613 23.69 35.60 3.39
C ASN A 613 23.69 35.09 1.93
N ASP A 614 22.49 34.81 1.39
CA ASP A 614 22.27 34.40 0.01
C ASP A 614 21.26 35.35 -0.65
N THR A 615 21.57 35.82 -1.86
CA THR A 615 20.69 36.68 -2.68
C THR A 615 20.03 35.94 -3.84
N SER A 616 20.29 34.63 -4.00
CA SER A 616 19.70 33.79 -5.04
C SER A 616 18.16 33.76 -4.97
N HIS A 617 17.51 33.39 -6.07
CA HIS A 617 16.06 33.21 -6.08
C HIS A 617 15.58 32.14 -5.08
N SER A 618 16.42 31.13 -4.82
CA SER A 618 16.08 29.98 -3.95
C SER A 618 15.90 30.36 -2.48
N VAL A 619 16.45 31.51 -2.07
CA VAL A 619 16.29 32.06 -0.72
C VAL A 619 14.83 32.21 -0.31
N ARG A 620 13.92 32.44 -1.28
CA ARG A 620 12.46 32.59 -1.09
C ARG A 620 11.81 31.34 -0.48
N LYS A 621 12.43 30.16 -0.64
CA LYS A 621 11.93 28.88 -0.11
C LYS A 621 12.51 28.51 1.26
N THR A 622 13.46 29.30 1.79
CA THR A 622 14.15 29.00 3.06
C THR A 622 13.18 28.90 4.24
N PHE A 623 12.25 29.86 4.37
CA PHE A 623 11.27 29.86 5.46
C PHE A 623 10.41 28.59 5.44
N THR A 624 9.91 28.19 4.26
CA THR A 624 9.11 26.97 4.08
C THR A 624 9.89 25.70 4.43
N THR A 625 11.16 25.59 3.99
CA THR A 625 12.04 24.49 4.39
C THR A 625 12.27 24.44 5.90
N LEU A 626 12.43 25.59 6.57
CA LEU A 626 12.59 25.66 8.03
C LEU A 626 11.31 25.24 8.77
N VAL A 627 10.14 25.72 8.35
CA VAL A 627 8.85 25.31 8.93
C VAL A 627 8.64 23.80 8.77
N GLY A 628 8.89 23.25 7.57
CA GLY A 628 8.77 21.81 7.31
C GLY A 628 9.72 20.98 8.19
N LYS A 629 10.97 21.44 8.38
CA LYS A 629 11.93 20.80 9.30
C LYS A 629 11.43 20.82 10.75
N LEU A 630 11.03 21.99 11.26
CA LEU A 630 10.54 22.16 12.64
C LEU A 630 9.28 21.32 12.90
N LEU A 631 8.40 21.18 11.91
CA LEU A 631 7.22 20.31 11.99
C LEU A 631 7.61 18.83 12.02
N LEU A 632 8.48 18.39 11.12
CA LEU A 632 8.96 16.99 11.12
C LEU A 632 9.65 16.64 12.44
N ASP A 633 10.49 17.54 12.96
CA ASP A 633 11.15 17.39 14.26
C ASP A 633 10.13 17.40 15.43
N ARG A 634 9.00 18.10 15.31
CA ARG A 634 7.89 18.00 16.28
C ARG A 634 7.17 16.65 16.18
N VAL A 635 6.82 16.22 14.97
CA VAL A 635 6.09 14.96 14.71
C VAL A 635 6.88 13.74 15.19
N ARG A 636 8.21 13.74 14.98
CA ARG A 636 9.15 12.70 15.45
C ARG A 636 9.04 12.37 16.95
N HIS A 637 8.66 13.35 17.77
CA HIS A 637 8.61 13.25 19.24
C HIS A 637 7.18 13.19 19.79
N LEU A 638 6.17 13.02 18.93
CA LEU A 638 4.77 12.85 19.38
C LEU A 638 4.54 11.46 20.02
N PRO A 639 3.62 11.36 21.00
CA PRO A 639 3.13 10.07 21.46
C PRO A 639 2.34 9.36 20.35
N THR A 640 2.36 8.03 20.35
CA THR A 640 1.75 7.18 19.30
C THR A 640 0.27 7.51 19.04
N SER A 641 -0.50 7.87 20.07
CA SER A 641 -1.91 8.28 19.92
C SER A 641 -2.10 9.53 19.05
N LYS A 642 -1.14 10.47 19.08
CA LYS A 642 -1.13 11.66 18.21
C LYS A 642 -0.67 11.33 16.79
N LEU A 643 0.26 10.38 16.62
CA LEU A 643 0.63 9.85 15.29
C LEU A 643 -0.57 9.14 14.63
N VAL A 644 -1.33 8.34 15.38
CA VAL A 644 -2.59 7.74 14.90
C VAL A 644 -3.62 8.80 14.51
N ALA A 645 -3.71 9.91 15.24
CA ALA A 645 -4.59 11.01 14.88
C ALA A 645 -4.16 11.69 13.56
N ILE A 646 -2.86 11.88 13.33
CA ILE A 646 -2.31 12.36 12.04
C ILE A 646 -2.66 11.38 10.92
N LEU A 647 -2.41 10.08 11.09
CA LEU A 647 -2.73 9.07 10.07
C LEU A 647 -4.24 9.00 9.75
N LYS A 648 -5.11 9.14 10.77
CA LYS A 648 -6.57 9.22 10.57
C LYS A 648 -7.03 10.48 9.85
N ASN A 649 -6.30 11.59 9.97
CA ASN A 649 -6.56 12.79 9.18
C ASN A 649 -6.01 12.64 7.76
N ALA A 650 -4.81 12.07 7.58
CA ALA A 650 -4.21 11.82 6.27
C ALA A 650 -5.10 10.99 5.33
N VAL A 651 -5.91 10.06 5.84
CA VAL A 651 -6.93 9.34 5.03
C VAL A 651 -8.00 10.30 4.48
N LYS A 652 -8.40 11.32 5.24
CA LYS A 652 -9.30 12.37 4.75
C LYS A 652 -8.61 13.28 3.74
N ASP A 653 -7.34 13.61 3.98
CA ASP A 653 -6.53 14.41 3.05
C ASP A 653 -6.33 13.69 1.71
N ILE A 654 -6.26 12.36 1.71
CA ILE A 654 -6.31 11.53 0.49
C ILE A 654 -7.67 11.65 -0.20
N GLN A 655 -8.77 11.53 0.56
CA GLN A 655 -10.13 11.66 0.01
C GLN A 655 -10.47 13.08 -0.49
N SER A 656 -9.83 14.12 0.07
CA SER A 656 -9.96 15.51 -0.38
C SER A 656 -8.92 15.93 -1.42
N ARG A 657 -7.96 15.06 -1.77
CA ARG A 657 -6.83 15.35 -2.66
C ARG A 657 -5.99 16.55 -2.17
N ASP A 658 -5.82 16.64 -0.86
CA ASP A 658 -4.83 17.49 -0.18
C ASP A 658 -3.53 16.71 0.13
N LEU A 659 -3.58 15.37 0.07
CA LEU A 659 -2.44 14.45 0.08
C LEU A 659 -2.68 13.38 -1.00
N GLU A 660 -1.89 13.37 -2.07
CA GLU A 660 -1.98 12.38 -3.14
C GLU A 660 -0.73 11.48 -3.16
N ILE A 661 -0.91 10.18 -3.39
CA ILE A 661 0.13 9.15 -3.27
C ILE A 661 0.02 8.19 -4.45
N TYR A 662 1.16 7.85 -5.05
CA TYR A 662 1.29 6.86 -6.13
C TYR A 662 2.52 5.98 -5.88
N PHE A 663 2.39 4.68 -6.14
CA PHE A 663 3.48 3.71 -6.01
C PHE A 663 3.88 3.09 -7.35
N ALA A 664 5.18 2.98 -7.60
CA ALA A 664 5.72 2.24 -8.75
C ALA A 664 5.54 0.71 -8.61
N ASN A 665 5.31 0.22 -7.39
CA ASN A 665 5.02 -1.18 -7.15
C ASN A 665 3.54 -1.46 -7.45
N PRO A 666 3.21 -2.33 -8.41
CA PRO A 666 1.84 -2.56 -8.85
C PRO A 666 0.95 -3.19 -7.77
N VAL A 667 1.51 -3.94 -6.81
CA VAL A 667 0.74 -4.51 -5.68
C VAL A 667 0.37 -3.43 -4.67
N ALA A 668 1.28 -2.49 -4.41
CA ALA A 668 1.03 -1.35 -3.53
C ALA A 668 0.05 -0.35 -4.16
N GLU A 669 0.18 -0.08 -5.47
CA GLU A 669 -0.71 0.80 -6.21
C GLU A 669 -2.11 0.19 -6.38
N GLN A 670 -2.21 -1.12 -6.70
CA GLN A 670 -3.51 -1.79 -6.75
C GLN A 670 -4.23 -1.74 -5.41
N TRP A 671 -3.51 -1.84 -4.29
CA TRP A 671 -4.11 -1.65 -2.97
C TRP A 671 -4.70 -0.23 -2.78
N LEU A 672 -4.01 0.82 -3.26
CA LEU A 672 -4.58 2.18 -3.26
C LEU A 672 -5.83 2.27 -4.15
N ILE A 673 -5.81 1.67 -5.35
CA ILE A 673 -6.95 1.65 -6.27
C ILE A 673 -8.16 0.95 -5.64
N ASP A 674 -7.98 -0.23 -5.06
CA ASP A 674 -9.05 -1.05 -4.48
C ASP A 674 -9.74 -0.38 -3.28
N HIS A 675 -9.05 0.54 -2.60
CA HIS A 675 -9.56 1.29 -1.46
C HIS A 675 -9.98 2.74 -1.79
N GLY A 676 -9.86 3.17 -3.06
CA GLY A 676 -10.22 4.53 -3.49
C GLY A 676 -9.24 5.61 -3.03
N TYR A 677 -7.95 5.28 -2.92
CA TYR A 677 -6.88 6.13 -2.39
C TYR A 677 -5.80 6.53 -3.40
N SER A 678 -5.87 6.11 -4.67
CA SER A 678 -4.84 6.37 -5.68
C SER A 678 -4.84 7.78 -6.29
N GLY A 679 -5.81 8.63 -5.95
CA GLY A 679 -6.03 9.93 -6.63
C GLY A 679 -6.41 9.80 -8.12
N GLY A 680 -6.74 8.59 -8.57
CA GLY A 680 -7.15 8.31 -9.94
C GLY A 680 -8.50 8.94 -10.30
N MET A 681 -8.66 9.32 -11.57
CA MET A 681 -9.97 9.69 -12.11
C MET A 681 -10.77 8.42 -12.40
N ASP A 682 -12.08 8.37 -12.11
CA ASP A 682 -12.94 7.27 -12.55
C ASP A 682 -13.12 7.34 -14.08
N SER A 683 -13.44 6.21 -14.72
CA SER A 683 -13.70 6.15 -16.17
C SER A 683 -15.17 6.43 -16.51
N PHE A 684 -16.02 6.58 -15.50
CA PHE A 684 -17.47 6.71 -15.58
C PHE A 684 -18.13 5.57 -16.37
N GLN A 685 -17.52 4.38 -16.34
CA GLN A 685 -18.08 3.14 -16.87
C GLN A 685 -19.04 2.47 -15.86
N LYS A 686 -18.78 2.64 -14.56
CA LYS A 686 -19.58 2.03 -13.49
C LYS A 686 -20.72 2.92 -12.99
N ASN A 687 -20.60 4.22 -13.15
CA ASN A 687 -21.61 5.22 -12.82
C ASN A 687 -21.55 6.30 -13.90
N ASP A 688 -22.65 7.00 -14.14
CA ASP A 688 -22.56 8.29 -14.83
C ASP A 688 -21.74 9.26 -13.97
N GLY A 689 -21.24 10.35 -14.54
CA GLY A 689 -20.46 11.31 -13.78
C GLY A 689 -19.64 12.29 -14.59
N PHE A 690 -19.02 13.21 -13.86
CA PHE A 690 -18.05 14.14 -14.42
C PHE A 690 -16.98 14.54 -13.41
N MET A 691 -15.88 15.08 -13.95
CA MET A 691 -14.83 15.79 -13.20
C MET A 691 -14.48 17.07 -13.95
N VAL A 692 -14.54 18.22 -13.27
CA VAL A 692 -13.98 19.48 -13.77
C VAL A 692 -12.52 19.56 -13.38
N VAL A 693 -11.64 19.86 -14.34
CA VAL A 693 -10.20 20.01 -14.13
C VAL A 693 -9.74 21.37 -14.65
N GLN A 694 -9.45 22.27 -13.72
CA GLN A 694 -8.87 23.60 -13.92
C GLN A 694 -7.33 23.55 -13.94
N ALA A 695 -6.73 24.48 -14.68
CA ALA A 695 -5.30 24.70 -14.78
C ALA A 695 -5.04 26.20 -14.96
N ASN A 696 -4.66 26.89 -13.88
CA ASN A 696 -4.28 28.30 -13.94
C ASN A 696 -2.96 28.44 -14.71
N ILE A 697 -3.07 28.95 -15.94
CA ILE A 697 -1.95 29.19 -16.85
C ILE A 697 -1.56 30.67 -16.92
N SER A 698 -2.10 31.56 -16.08
CA SER A 698 -1.69 32.98 -16.10
C SER A 698 -0.36 33.26 -15.41
N ILE A 699 0.32 32.23 -14.88
CA ILE A 699 1.56 32.36 -14.08
C ILE A 699 1.32 33.34 -12.92
N SER A 700 0.28 33.06 -12.14
CA SER A 700 -0.15 33.90 -11.04
C SER A 700 -0.73 33.11 -9.87
N LYS A 701 -0.69 33.72 -8.68
CA LYS A 701 -1.37 33.25 -7.48
C LYS A 701 -2.83 33.68 -7.38
N ALA A 702 -3.49 33.95 -8.52
CA ALA A 702 -4.87 34.42 -8.54
C ALA A 702 -5.89 33.38 -8.05
N SER A 703 -5.62 32.08 -8.16
CA SER A 703 -6.60 31.01 -7.85
C SER A 703 -7.11 31.05 -6.40
N GLN A 704 -6.32 31.57 -5.44
CA GLN A 704 -6.76 31.74 -4.05
C GLN A 704 -7.96 32.70 -3.88
N TYR A 705 -8.19 33.55 -4.88
CA TYR A 705 -9.25 34.56 -4.94
C TYR A 705 -10.37 34.19 -5.94
N VAL A 706 -10.34 32.98 -6.50
CA VAL A 706 -11.37 32.49 -7.41
C VAL A 706 -12.29 31.53 -6.66
N HIS A 707 -13.59 31.79 -6.75
CA HIS A 707 -14.61 30.88 -6.23
C HIS A 707 -15.31 30.20 -7.40
N THR A 708 -15.19 28.87 -7.44
CA THR A 708 -15.81 28.03 -8.47
C THR A 708 -17.14 27.49 -7.97
N THR A 709 -18.20 27.65 -8.77
CA THR A 709 -19.48 26.94 -8.58
C THR A 709 -19.72 26.04 -9.79
N GLU A 710 -20.11 24.79 -9.53
CA GLU A 710 -20.39 23.77 -10.55
C GLU A 710 -21.87 23.38 -10.42
N GLN A 711 -22.71 23.82 -11.36
CA GLN A 711 -24.16 23.61 -11.35
C GLN A 711 -24.58 22.69 -12.51
N ASP A 712 -25.02 21.47 -12.25
CA ASP A 712 -25.48 20.54 -13.29
C ASP A 712 -26.97 20.23 -13.16
N HIS A 713 -27.70 20.40 -14.27
CA HIS A 713 -29.10 20.04 -14.41
C HIS A 713 -29.26 18.86 -15.37
N ILE A 714 -29.46 17.69 -14.78
CA ILE A 714 -29.50 16.39 -15.44
C ILE A 714 -30.95 15.98 -15.67
N VAL A 715 -31.30 15.65 -16.91
CA VAL A 715 -32.62 15.12 -17.28
C VAL A 715 -32.47 13.68 -17.76
N LEU A 716 -33.13 12.74 -17.07
CA LEU A 716 -33.18 11.34 -17.50
C LEU A 716 -34.32 11.14 -18.51
N ASP A 717 -34.04 10.44 -19.61
CA ASP A 717 -35.04 10.09 -20.62
C ASP A 717 -35.69 8.71 -20.37
N ALA A 718 -36.81 8.42 -21.04
CA ALA A 718 -37.54 7.16 -20.87
C ALA A 718 -36.82 5.92 -21.43
N GLY A 719 -35.81 6.09 -22.28
CA GLY A 719 -34.90 5.04 -22.77
C GLY A 719 -33.73 4.78 -21.82
N GLY A 720 -33.57 5.58 -20.78
CA GLY A 720 -32.50 5.49 -19.78
C GLY A 720 -31.21 6.21 -20.14
N GLY A 721 -31.24 7.18 -21.07
CA GLY A 721 -30.15 8.14 -21.21
C GLY A 721 -30.24 9.29 -20.21
N ALA A 722 -29.14 10.03 -20.05
CA ALA A 722 -29.05 11.23 -19.23
C ALA A 722 -28.55 12.41 -20.07
N THR A 723 -29.24 13.56 -20.00
CA THR A 723 -28.78 14.82 -20.61
C THR A 723 -28.30 15.76 -19.52
N HIS A 724 -27.01 16.09 -19.53
CA HIS A 724 -26.38 17.02 -18.60
C HIS A 724 -26.43 18.45 -19.13
N ASN A 725 -26.47 19.41 -18.22
CA ASN A 725 -26.41 20.84 -18.52
C ASN A 725 -25.59 21.51 -17.43
N LEU A 726 -24.28 21.38 -17.54
CA LEU A 726 -23.31 21.89 -16.59
C LEU A 726 -23.03 23.38 -16.86
N THR A 727 -23.17 24.18 -15.81
CA THR A 727 -22.78 25.60 -15.76
C THR A 727 -21.70 25.76 -14.69
N ILE A 728 -20.52 26.18 -15.11
CA ILE A 728 -19.37 26.45 -14.24
C ILE A 728 -19.22 27.97 -14.13
N THR A 729 -19.21 28.49 -12.91
CA THR A 729 -19.04 29.93 -12.65
C THR A 729 -17.72 30.17 -11.93
N LEU A 730 -16.84 30.96 -12.55
CA LEU A 730 -15.58 31.44 -12.00
C LEU A 730 -15.78 32.88 -11.50
N ASN A 731 -15.99 33.06 -10.20
CA ASN A 731 -16.10 34.37 -9.57
C ASN A 731 -14.73 34.78 -9.00
N TYR A 732 -14.00 35.65 -9.71
CA TYR A 732 -12.65 36.08 -9.32
C TYR A 732 -12.70 37.42 -8.57
N GLN A 733 -12.44 37.41 -7.27
CA GLN A 733 -12.54 38.59 -6.39
C GLN A 733 -11.19 38.91 -5.74
N GLN A 734 -10.41 39.82 -6.35
CA GLN A 734 -9.07 40.18 -5.89
C GLN A 734 -9.13 41.01 -4.60
N THR A 735 -9.27 40.33 -3.47
CA THR A 735 -9.37 40.93 -2.12
C THR A 735 -8.00 41.22 -1.49
N GLY A 736 -6.90 40.83 -2.13
CA GLY A 736 -5.53 41.07 -1.68
C GLY A 736 -4.50 41.03 -2.83
N PRO A 737 -3.20 41.11 -2.51
CA PRO A 737 -2.14 41.14 -3.51
C PRO A 737 -2.05 39.81 -4.27
N VAL A 738 -1.92 39.89 -5.60
CA VAL A 738 -1.68 38.73 -6.47
C VAL A 738 -0.22 38.76 -6.91
N TYR A 739 0.51 37.69 -6.65
CA TYR A 739 1.80 37.46 -7.29
C TYR A 739 1.58 37.01 -8.73
N GLY A 740 2.35 37.57 -9.67
CA GLY A 740 2.20 37.29 -11.10
C GLY A 740 1.25 38.26 -11.80
N PHE A 741 0.50 37.77 -12.78
CA PHE A 741 -0.42 38.59 -13.57
C PHE A 741 -1.82 38.68 -12.93
N ASP A 742 -2.41 39.88 -12.98
CA ASP A 742 -3.73 40.21 -12.41
C ASP A 742 -4.93 39.49 -13.05
N THR A 743 -4.76 38.73 -14.13
CA THR A 743 -5.86 38.08 -14.85
C THR A 743 -5.82 36.58 -14.67
N TYR A 744 -6.98 35.97 -14.43
CA TYR A 744 -7.11 34.53 -14.23
C TYR A 744 -7.37 33.85 -15.57
N ALA A 745 -6.33 33.27 -16.17
CA ALA A 745 -6.42 32.48 -17.39
C ALA A 745 -6.37 31.01 -17.00
N ASP A 746 -7.46 30.29 -17.26
CA ASP A 746 -7.66 28.90 -16.83
C ASP A 746 -7.88 27.99 -18.04
N TYR A 747 -7.16 26.88 -18.12
CA TYR A 747 -7.38 25.86 -19.13
C TYR A 747 -8.20 24.70 -18.56
N MET A 748 -9.51 24.80 -18.77
CA MET A 748 -10.50 23.93 -18.16
C MET A 748 -10.79 22.72 -19.04
N ARG A 749 -10.88 21.53 -18.43
CA ARG A 749 -11.24 20.26 -19.08
C ARG A 749 -12.33 19.57 -18.26
N ILE A 750 -13.43 19.19 -18.90
CA ILE A 750 -14.54 18.49 -18.28
C ILE A 750 -14.52 17.05 -18.80
N TYR A 751 -14.26 16.09 -17.91
CA TYR A 751 -14.22 14.67 -18.22
C TYR A 751 -15.53 14.01 -17.84
N THR A 752 -15.99 13.04 -18.64
CA THR A 752 -17.20 12.24 -18.41
C THR A 752 -17.07 10.87 -19.09
N ALA A 753 -18.12 10.05 -19.04
CA ALA A 753 -18.16 8.70 -19.62
C ALA A 753 -17.78 8.70 -21.11
N GLN A 754 -17.03 7.69 -21.55
CA GLN A 754 -16.58 7.56 -22.94
C GLN A 754 -17.72 7.52 -23.97
N ALA A 755 -18.90 7.05 -23.57
CA ALA A 755 -20.08 6.99 -24.44
C ALA A 755 -20.79 8.35 -24.58
N ALA A 756 -20.38 9.37 -23.82
CA ALA A 756 -21.02 10.68 -23.80
C ALA A 756 -20.80 11.45 -25.10
N GLN A 757 -21.84 12.13 -25.56
CA GLN A 757 -21.89 12.88 -26.82
C GLN A 757 -22.12 14.36 -26.54
N LEU A 758 -21.22 15.23 -27.01
CA LEU A 758 -21.35 16.68 -26.87
C LEU A 758 -22.58 17.18 -27.64
N LEU A 759 -23.47 17.90 -26.94
CA LEU A 759 -24.61 18.60 -27.55
C LEU A 759 -24.29 20.07 -27.82
N GLY A 760 -23.46 20.69 -26.97
CA GLY A 760 -22.99 22.06 -27.16
C GLY A 760 -22.28 22.61 -25.93
N GLY A 761 -21.89 23.89 -26.00
CA GLY A 761 -21.31 24.61 -24.89
C GLY A 761 -20.99 26.06 -25.23
N HIS A 762 -20.60 26.84 -24.23
CA HIS A 762 -20.24 28.25 -24.36
C HIS A 762 -19.23 28.70 -23.28
N GLY A 763 -18.64 29.89 -23.44
CA GLY A 763 -17.76 30.52 -22.45
C GLY A 763 -16.26 30.20 -22.60
N PHE A 764 -15.88 29.46 -23.64
CA PHE A 764 -14.47 29.20 -23.99
C PHE A 764 -13.94 30.22 -24.99
N ASP A 765 -12.68 30.60 -24.82
CA ASP A 765 -11.92 31.43 -25.74
C ASP A 765 -11.75 30.71 -27.09
N SER A 766 -12.27 31.31 -28.16
CA SER A 766 -12.24 30.78 -29.53
C SER A 766 -10.90 30.97 -30.25
N GLY A 767 -9.99 31.79 -29.71
CA GLY A 767 -8.81 32.30 -30.42
C GLY A 767 -9.14 33.21 -31.61
N GLN A 768 -10.40 33.65 -31.76
CA GLN A 768 -10.85 34.57 -32.81
C GLN A 768 -11.21 35.93 -32.22
N CYS A 769 -10.47 36.97 -32.64
CA CYS A 769 -10.68 38.33 -32.16
C CYS A 769 -12.14 38.78 -32.24
N TYR A 770 -12.67 39.34 -31.14
CA TYR A 770 -14.03 39.89 -31.12
C TYR A 770 -14.19 40.97 -32.20
N ASN A 771 -13.25 41.93 -32.18
CA ASN A 771 -13.11 42.90 -33.25
C ASN A 771 -12.13 42.36 -34.29
N ASN A 772 -12.61 41.96 -35.48
CA ASN A 772 -11.81 42.29 -36.66
C ASN A 772 -12.52 42.40 -38.02
N GLY A 773 -12.42 43.61 -38.59
CA GLY A 773 -12.08 43.80 -40.00
C GLY A 773 -10.69 44.47 -40.10
N ASN A 774 -9.66 43.71 -40.48
CA ASN A 774 -8.30 44.15 -40.87
C ASN A 774 -7.34 44.85 -39.87
N LYS A 775 -7.60 44.94 -38.57
CA LYS A 775 -6.60 45.29 -37.52
C LYS A 775 -6.79 44.40 -36.28
N GLY A 776 -5.85 43.48 -36.05
CA GLY A 776 -5.97 42.38 -35.07
C GLY A 776 -6.26 42.79 -33.62
N CYS A 777 -6.58 41.79 -32.78
CA CYS A 777 -6.82 41.92 -31.34
C CYS A 777 -5.87 42.92 -30.69
N CYS A 778 -6.43 43.99 -30.15
CA CYS A 778 -5.66 45.03 -29.48
C CYS A 778 -4.45 45.57 -30.29
N ALA A 779 -4.67 45.83 -31.59
CA ALA A 779 -3.69 46.50 -32.44
C ALA A 779 -3.41 47.91 -31.92
N ALA A 780 -2.23 48.11 -31.32
CA ALA A 780 -1.78 49.39 -30.81
C ALA A 780 -1.94 50.49 -31.87
N SER A 781 -2.65 51.56 -31.51
CA SER A 781 -2.72 52.72 -32.39
C SER A 781 -1.33 53.34 -32.48
N ALA A 782 -0.74 53.34 -33.68
CA ALA A 782 0.52 53.99 -33.95
C ALA A 782 0.34 55.52 -33.99
N ALA A 783 0.05 56.10 -32.83
CA ALA A 783 0.12 57.53 -32.61
C ALA A 783 1.58 57.97 -32.84
N LYS A 784 1.85 58.58 -34.00
CA LYS A 784 3.13 59.26 -34.23
C LYS A 784 3.35 60.24 -33.08
N PRO A 785 4.55 60.32 -32.49
CA PRO A 785 4.81 61.29 -31.44
C PRO A 785 4.58 62.69 -31.99
N SER A 786 3.57 63.39 -31.46
CA SER A 786 3.36 64.79 -31.81
C SER A 786 4.52 65.60 -31.23
N SER A 787 5.23 66.31 -32.10
CA SER A 787 6.38 67.11 -31.71
C SER A 787 5.92 68.39 -31.00
N LYS A 788 5.46 68.28 -29.74
CA LYS A 788 5.29 69.39 -28.79
C LYS A 788 4.98 68.91 -27.36
N GLY A 789 6.05 68.73 -26.58
CA GLY A 789 6.22 69.39 -25.27
C GLY A 789 5.29 69.09 -24.10
N ASP A 790 4.30 68.21 -24.20
CA ASP A 790 3.39 67.92 -23.07
C ASP A 790 3.88 66.75 -22.21
N LYS A 791 3.86 66.92 -20.88
CA LYS A 791 4.36 65.94 -19.89
C LYS A 791 3.23 65.11 -19.30
N THR A 792 2.36 64.57 -20.14
CA THR A 792 1.43 63.52 -19.75
C THR A 792 2.05 62.14 -20.06
N PRO A 793 1.88 61.12 -19.19
CA PRO A 793 2.30 59.77 -19.53
C PRO A 793 1.47 59.32 -20.73
N ALA A 794 2.13 58.91 -21.82
CA ALA A 794 1.44 58.34 -22.97
C ALA A 794 0.75 57.04 -22.53
N THR A 795 -0.56 57.10 -22.30
CA THR A 795 -1.39 55.91 -22.17
C THR A 795 -1.38 55.21 -23.51
N ASN A 796 -0.58 54.14 -23.62
CA ASN A 796 -0.61 53.24 -24.77
C ASN A 796 -1.99 52.59 -24.81
N ASP A 797 -2.94 53.23 -25.50
CA ASP A 797 -4.27 52.70 -25.68
C ASP A 797 -4.17 51.50 -26.62
N THR A 798 -4.16 50.32 -26.00
CA THR A 798 -3.95 49.03 -26.66
C THR A 798 -5.09 48.66 -27.59
N GLY A 799 -6.17 49.44 -27.68
CA GLY A 799 -7.39 49.04 -28.38
C GLY A 799 -8.25 48.05 -27.59
N CYS A 800 -7.71 47.46 -26.51
CA CYS A 800 -8.49 46.73 -25.51
C CYS A 800 -9.42 47.66 -24.71
N GLY A 801 -9.19 48.99 -24.75
CA GLY A 801 -9.99 49.99 -24.03
C GLY A 801 -11.47 50.06 -24.42
N GLN A 802 -11.86 49.49 -25.56
CA GLN A 802 -13.25 49.51 -26.05
C GLN A 802 -14.25 48.75 -25.15
N TYR A 803 -13.77 47.81 -24.33
CA TYR A 803 -14.61 46.99 -23.47
C TYR A 803 -14.66 47.47 -22.02
N LYS A 804 -14.17 48.68 -21.70
CA LYS A 804 -14.10 49.21 -20.31
C LYS A 804 -15.44 49.61 -19.67
N HIS A 805 -16.56 49.26 -20.30
CA HIS A 805 -17.92 49.52 -19.79
C HIS A 805 -18.94 48.40 -20.08
N ALA A 806 -18.69 47.54 -21.07
CA ALA A 806 -19.55 46.42 -21.43
C ALA A 806 -18.74 45.36 -22.18
N PHE A 807 -19.10 44.08 -21.99
CA PHE A 807 -18.69 43.00 -22.87
C PHE A 807 -19.91 42.52 -23.67
N PRO A 808 -19.78 42.13 -24.95
CA PRO A 808 -20.94 41.86 -25.80
C PRO A 808 -21.59 40.48 -25.60
N ASP A 809 -21.11 39.73 -24.62
CA ASP A 809 -21.40 38.33 -24.38
C ASP A 809 -21.70 38.16 -22.88
N ASP A 810 -22.79 37.50 -22.53
CA ASP A 810 -23.25 37.38 -21.13
C ASP A 810 -22.50 36.30 -20.33
N ALA A 811 -21.69 35.47 -21.00
CA ALA A 811 -20.78 34.53 -20.35
C ALA A 811 -19.60 35.21 -19.60
N ARG A 812 -19.49 36.55 -19.62
CA ARG A 812 -18.56 37.31 -18.78
C ARG A 812 -19.19 38.60 -18.27
N TYR A 813 -19.11 38.83 -16.97
CA TYR A 813 -19.68 40.01 -16.29
C TYR A 813 -18.69 40.64 -15.30
N CYS A 814 -18.42 41.94 -15.46
CA CYS A 814 -17.60 42.75 -14.55
C CYS A 814 -18.49 43.80 -13.86
N PRO A 815 -18.72 43.73 -12.53
CA PRO A 815 -19.56 44.69 -11.81
C PRO A 815 -19.07 46.15 -11.83
N ASP A 816 -17.77 46.36 -11.97
CA ASP A 816 -17.13 47.68 -12.12
C ASP A 816 -17.05 48.15 -13.59
N GLY A 817 -17.50 47.31 -14.53
CA GLY A 817 -17.39 47.52 -15.97
C GLY A 817 -16.01 47.25 -16.57
N ASN A 818 -15.00 46.84 -15.78
CA ASN A 818 -13.62 46.75 -16.24
C ASN A 818 -13.25 45.37 -16.83
N TYR A 819 -13.60 45.13 -18.09
CA TYR A 819 -13.27 43.89 -18.81
C TYR A 819 -11.82 43.84 -19.36
N ASP A 820 -10.89 44.60 -18.78
CA ASP A 820 -9.48 44.63 -19.21
C ASP A 820 -8.76 43.34 -18.76
N LEU A 821 -8.43 42.47 -19.73
CA LEU A 821 -7.73 41.20 -19.52
C LEU A 821 -6.22 41.39 -19.21
N GLY A 822 -5.72 42.62 -19.14
CA GLY A 822 -4.36 42.90 -18.71
C GLY A 822 -3.28 42.21 -19.56
N MET A 823 -2.19 41.80 -18.90
CA MET A 823 -0.97 41.33 -19.56
C MET A 823 -0.81 39.81 -19.51
N ARG A 824 -0.25 39.25 -20.58
CA ARG A 824 0.04 37.82 -20.77
C ARG A 824 1.55 37.56 -20.72
N GLY A 825 2.03 37.00 -19.60
CA GLY A 825 3.33 36.33 -19.50
C GLY A 825 4.57 37.21 -19.76
N SER A 826 5.72 36.56 -19.89
CA SER A 826 7.05 37.17 -20.05
C SER A 826 7.27 38.02 -21.31
N ILE A 827 6.28 38.09 -22.19
CA ILE A 827 6.36 38.73 -23.51
C ILE A 827 5.83 40.17 -23.53
N ASN A 828 5.34 40.71 -22.40
CA ASN A 828 4.74 42.05 -22.30
C ASN A 828 3.69 42.34 -23.40
N LYS A 829 2.86 41.35 -23.73
CA LYS A 829 1.71 41.52 -24.62
C LYS A 829 0.42 41.48 -23.81
N PRO A 830 -0.62 42.27 -24.17
CA PRO A 830 -1.94 42.10 -23.57
C PRO A 830 -2.53 40.73 -23.94
N TRP A 831 -3.45 40.23 -23.13
CA TRP A 831 -4.32 39.13 -23.56
C TRP A 831 -5.23 39.62 -24.70
N PRO A 832 -5.42 38.82 -25.77
CA PRO A 832 -6.41 39.14 -26.80
C PRO A 832 -7.82 39.12 -26.21
N ILE A 833 -8.68 40.00 -26.70
CA ILE A 833 -10.12 39.96 -26.41
C ILE A 833 -10.78 39.19 -27.55
N ASP A 834 -10.78 37.87 -27.41
CA ASP A 834 -11.37 36.92 -28.34
C ASP A 834 -12.86 36.68 -28.05
N LYS A 835 -13.58 36.17 -29.06
CA LYS A 835 -14.98 35.76 -28.93
C LYS A 835 -15.07 34.53 -28.03
N LEU A 836 -16.15 34.46 -27.26
CA LEU A 836 -16.51 33.25 -26.54
C LEU A 836 -17.27 32.30 -27.47
N SER A 837 -17.10 31.00 -27.25
CA SER A 837 -17.69 29.94 -28.05
C SER A 837 -17.76 28.63 -27.25
N GLY A 838 -18.16 27.54 -27.91
CA GLY A 838 -18.07 26.19 -27.36
C GLY A 838 -16.63 25.69 -27.17
N PRO A 839 -16.46 24.49 -26.60
CA PRO A 839 -15.15 23.94 -26.27
C PRO A 839 -14.23 23.82 -27.50
N THR A 840 -12.98 24.24 -27.33
CA THR A 840 -11.94 24.22 -28.38
C THR A 840 -11.06 22.97 -28.33
N ALA A 841 -11.02 22.27 -27.20
CA ALA A 841 -10.45 20.95 -27.06
C ALA A 841 -11.56 19.89 -26.99
N LEU A 842 -11.51 18.91 -27.89
CA LEU A 842 -12.53 17.86 -28.04
C LEU A 842 -11.99 16.42 -27.96
N ALA A 843 -10.68 16.27 -27.78
CA ALA A 843 -9.99 14.99 -27.70
C ALA A 843 -9.47 14.78 -26.28
N SER A 844 -9.80 13.64 -25.65
CA SER A 844 -9.31 13.31 -24.32
C SER A 844 -7.83 12.93 -24.32
N ASP A 845 -7.11 13.48 -23.35
CA ASP A 845 -5.75 13.13 -22.95
C ASP A 845 -5.72 11.93 -21.97
N LEU A 846 -6.88 11.43 -21.52
CA LEU A 846 -7.03 10.24 -20.69
C LEU A 846 -7.86 9.16 -21.42
N PRO A 847 -7.35 7.92 -21.56
CA PRO A 847 -8.06 6.86 -22.28
C PRO A 847 -9.35 6.46 -21.57
N GLY A 848 -10.35 5.99 -22.32
CA GLY A 848 -11.60 5.46 -21.76
C GLY A 848 -12.55 6.51 -21.17
N ARG A 849 -12.40 7.78 -21.56
CA ARG A 849 -13.23 8.93 -21.12
C ARG A 849 -13.50 9.85 -22.31
N SER A 850 -14.63 10.55 -22.28
CA SER A 850 -14.85 11.73 -23.13
C SER A 850 -14.35 12.96 -22.39
N MET A 851 -13.81 13.94 -23.11
CA MET A 851 -13.39 15.21 -22.54
C MET A 851 -13.64 16.35 -23.51
N TRP A 852 -14.20 17.45 -22.98
CA TRP A 852 -14.33 18.71 -23.70
C TRP A 852 -13.84 19.86 -22.82
N GLY A 853 -13.22 20.86 -23.43
CA GLY A 853 -12.59 21.94 -22.68
C GLY A 853 -12.01 23.03 -23.57
N GLY A 854 -11.14 23.85 -22.97
CA GLY A 854 -10.48 24.96 -23.64
C GLY A 854 -9.99 26.01 -22.65
N LEU A 855 -9.42 27.08 -23.20
CA LEU A 855 -9.06 28.26 -22.42
C LEU A 855 -10.30 29.06 -22.03
N THR A 856 -10.34 29.57 -20.82
CA THR A 856 -11.19 30.69 -20.43
C THR A 856 -10.35 31.76 -19.71
N VAL A 857 -10.71 33.03 -19.86
CA VAL A 857 -9.96 34.15 -19.30
C VAL A 857 -10.90 35.05 -18.52
N THR A 858 -10.66 35.18 -17.22
CA THR A 858 -11.48 35.97 -16.29
C THR A 858 -10.68 37.19 -15.83
N PRO A 859 -11.08 38.41 -16.24
CA PRO A 859 -10.48 39.64 -15.71
C PRO A 859 -10.70 39.74 -14.20
N LYS A 860 -9.83 40.49 -13.50
CA LYS A 860 -9.96 40.69 -12.06
C LYS A 860 -11.28 41.34 -11.67
N ASN A 861 -11.83 40.90 -10.55
CA ASN A 861 -13.12 41.36 -10.00
C ASN A 861 -14.32 41.05 -10.89
N CYS A 862 -14.19 40.11 -11.82
CA CYS A 862 -15.24 39.69 -12.74
C CYS A 862 -15.67 38.24 -12.53
N ILE A 863 -16.81 37.91 -13.12
CA ILE A 863 -17.40 36.59 -13.16
C ILE A 863 -17.35 36.09 -14.60
N SER A 864 -16.86 34.88 -14.83
CA SER A 864 -17.02 34.16 -16.10
C SER A 864 -17.91 32.93 -15.90
N THR A 865 -18.73 32.63 -16.89
CA THR A 865 -19.66 31.50 -16.91
C THR A 865 -19.39 30.63 -18.12
N ILE A 866 -19.12 29.35 -17.88
CA ILE A 866 -18.81 28.34 -18.89
C ILE A 866 -19.96 27.33 -18.87
N THR A 867 -20.48 26.96 -20.03
CA THR A 867 -21.57 25.97 -20.15
C THR A 867 -21.16 24.80 -21.03
N LEU A 868 -21.57 23.59 -20.64
CA LEU A 868 -21.51 22.39 -21.47
C LEU A 868 -22.82 21.61 -21.34
N SER A 869 -23.26 21.04 -22.46
CA SER A 869 -24.35 20.07 -22.48
C SER A 869 -23.91 18.83 -23.24
N TRP A 870 -24.19 17.66 -22.67
CA TRP A 870 -23.86 16.37 -23.28
C TRP A 870 -24.92 15.31 -22.96
N TYR A 871 -24.98 14.29 -23.79
CA TYR A 871 -25.87 13.14 -23.63
C TYR A 871 -25.08 11.87 -23.31
N VAL A 872 -25.47 11.15 -22.26
CA VAL A 872 -24.92 9.86 -21.87
C VAL A 872 -25.95 8.76 -22.18
N PRO A 873 -25.72 7.90 -23.18
CA PRO A 873 -26.65 6.81 -23.49
C PRO A 873 -26.57 5.71 -22.43
N HIS A 874 -27.72 5.11 -22.10
CA HIS A 874 -27.84 3.97 -21.17
C HIS A 874 -27.30 4.22 -19.75
N ALA A 875 -27.28 5.47 -19.30
CA ALA A 875 -26.89 5.87 -17.95
C ALA A 875 -27.76 5.24 -16.83
N VAL A 876 -29.05 5.02 -17.11
CA VAL A 876 -29.98 4.33 -16.20
C VAL A 876 -29.92 2.82 -16.41
N ARG A 877 -29.61 2.09 -15.34
CA ARG A 877 -29.59 0.62 -15.33
C ARG A 877 -30.97 0.05 -15.00
N PHE A 878 -31.49 -0.77 -15.90
CA PHE A 878 -32.73 -1.52 -15.69
C PHE A 878 -32.45 -2.99 -15.35
N VAL A 879 -32.91 -3.44 -14.18
CA VAL A 879 -32.85 -4.84 -13.75
C VAL A 879 -34.29 -5.30 -13.48
N GLY A 880 -34.90 -5.93 -14.48
CA GLY A 880 -36.32 -6.31 -14.45
C GLY A 880 -37.22 -5.08 -14.41
N LYS A 881 -37.86 -4.83 -13.26
CA LYS A 881 -38.69 -3.63 -13.01
C LYS A 881 -37.97 -2.52 -12.24
N HIS A 882 -36.77 -2.78 -11.74
CA HIS A 882 -36.01 -1.81 -10.95
C HIS A 882 -35.12 -0.98 -11.87
N ALA A 883 -35.24 0.34 -11.79
CA ALA A 883 -34.34 1.29 -12.44
C ALA A 883 -33.40 1.88 -11.39
N THR A 884 -32.11 1.97 -11.69
CA THR A 884 -31.09 2.62 -10.84
C THR A 884 -30.27 3.58 -11.68
N TYR A 885 -30.10 4.80 -11.19
CA TYR A 885 -29.20 5.81 -11.77
C TYR A 885 -28.22 6.25 -10.68
N SER A 886 -26.94 6.33 -11.04
CA SER A 886 -25.86 6.73 -10.12
C SER A 886 -24.96 7.73 -10.82
N LEU A 887 -24.76 8.89 -10.18
CA LEU A 887 -23.90 9.97 -10.64
C LEU A 887 -22.71 10.12 -9.68
N LEU A 888 -21.49 10.08 -10.21
CA LEU A 888 -20.27 10.40 -9.50
C LEU A 888 -19.75 11.79 -9.93
N VAL A 889 -19.76 12.76 -9.01
CA VAL A 889 -19.08 14.04 -9.19
C VAL A 889 -17.73 13.96 -8.50
N GLN A 890 -16.63 13.98 -9.26
CA GLN A 890 -15.28 13.90 -8.69
C GLN A 890 -14.66 15.27 -8.44
N LYS A 891 -13.86 15.34 -7.38
CA LYS A 891 -13.17 16.54 -6.92
C LYS A 891 -11.76 16.64 -7.51
N GLN A 892 -11.34 17.84 -7.92
CA GLN A 892 -9.93 18.15 -8.16
C GLN A 892 -9.19 18.51 -6.86
N GLY A 893 -7.89 18.18 -6.75
CA GLY A 893 -7.02 18.72 -5.70
C GLY A 893 -6.96 20.25 -5.69
N GLY A 894 -6.44 20.84 -4.60
CA GLY A 894 -6.10 22.26 -4.52
C GLY A 894 -7.26 23.24 -4.26
N TYR A 895 -8.49 22.96 -4.68
CA TYR A 895 -9.64 23.81 -4.35
C TYR A 895 -10.88 23.00 -3.92
N VAL A 896 -11.93 23.71 -3.51
CA VAL A 896 -13.21 23.14 -3.10
C VAL A 896 -14.32 23.89 -3.84
N PRO A 897 -14.91 23.32 -4.90
CA PRO A 897 -16.06 23.94 -5.58
C PRO A 897 -17.33 23.88 -4.73
N LEU A 898 -18.23 24.82 -4.97
CA LEU A 898 -19.64 24.67 -4.59
C LEU A 898 -20.35 23.84 -5.67
N ALA A 899 -20.63 22.57 -5.40
CA ALA A 899 -21.38 21.71 -6.30
C ALA A 899 -22.89 21.85 -6.06
N GLN A 900 -23.66 21.96 -7.14
CA GLN A 900 -25.12 21.98 -7.15
C GLN A 900 -25.58 21.02 -8.25
N VAL A 901 -26.34 19.99 -7.89
CA VAL A 901 -26.81 18.98 -8.84
C VAL A 901 -28.31 18.83 -8.70
N ILE A 902 -29.02 18.83 -9.82
CA ILE A 902 -30.44 18.53 -9.93
C ILE A 902 -30.59 17.39 -10.93
N ILE A 903 -31.26 16.31 -10.52
CA ILE A 903 -31.55 15.15 -11.37
C ILE A 903 -33.07 15.05 -11.51
N ASP A 904 -33.59 15.45 -12.67
CA ASP A 904 -34.97 15.18 -13.07
C ASP A 904 -35.08 13.74 -13.59
N ALA A 905 -35.75 12.91 -12.79
CA ALA A 905 -36.02 11.51 -13.09
C ALA A 905 -37.48 11.26 -13.54
N SER A 906 -38.24 12.31 -13.86
CA SER A 906 -39.69 12.22 -14.10
C SER A 906 -40.11 11.30 -15.26
N ALA A 907 -39.23 11.08 -16.25
CA ALA A 907 -39.45 10.11 -17.33
C ALA A 907 -39.26 8.65 -16.90
N ILE A 908 -38.55 8.39 -15.78
CA ILE A 908 -38.30 7.04 -15.25
C ILE A 908 -39.37 6.67 -14.23
N LYS A 909 -40.25 5.75 -14.61
CA LYS A 909 -41.35 5.29 -13.75
C LYS A 909 -40.86 4.76 -12.39
N GLY A 910 -41.37 5.36 -11.31
CA GLY A 910 -41.09 4.95 -9.93
C GLY A 910 -39.84 5.61 -9.33
N MET A 911 -39.04 6.34 -10.11
CA MET A 911 -37.90 7.10 -9.63
C MET A 911 -38.35 8.52 -9.21
N LYS A 912 -37.75 9.06 -8.15
CA LYS A 912 -38.03 10.41 -7.66
C LYS A 912 -36.84 11.34 -8.00
N PRO A 913 -37.10 12.59 -8.41
CA PRO A 913 -36.02 13.57 -8.60
C PRO A 913 -35.16 13.75 -7.35
N LEU A 914 -33.90 14.11 -7.54
CA LEU A 914 -32.94 14.38 -6.48
C LEU A 914 -32.32 15.77 -6.67
N SER A 915 -32.05 16.48 -5.57
CA SER A 915 -31.23 17.69 -5.58
C SER A 915 -30.17 17.60 -4.49
N PHE A 916 -28.98 18.09 -4.80
CA PHE A 916 -27.83 18.20 -3.91
C PHE A 916 -27.21 19.60 -4.04
N GLN A 917 -26.83 20.20 -2.92
CA GLN A 917 -26.03 21.42 -2.88
C GLN A 917 -25.03 21.30 -1.73
N GLY A 918 -23.76 21.59 -1.99
CA GLY A 918 -22.74 21.63 -0.96
C GLY A 918 -21.32 21.76 -1.50
N ASN A 919 -20.39 22.08 -0.61
CA ASN A 919 -18.96 22.12 -0.93
C ASN A 919 -18.46 20.71 -1.26
N LEU A 920 -17.83 20.54 -2.42
CA LEU A 920 -17.26 19.27 -2.87
C LEU A 920 -15.89 19.07 -2.21
N VAL A 921 -15.92 18.64 -0.93
CA VAL A 921 -14.71 18.39 -0.12
C VAL A 921 -14.08 17.02 -0.43
N THR A 922 -14.88 16.07 -0.91
CA THR A 922 -14.45 14.76 -1.46
C THR A 922 -15.31 14.44 -2.68
N ASP A 923 -14.94 13.40 -3.43
CA ASP A 923 -15.80 12.82 -4.46
C ASP A 923 -17.20 12.50 -3.90
N LYS A 924 -18.24 12.70 -4.74
CA LYS A 924 -19.64 12.61 -4.34
C LYS A 924 -20.43 11.68 -5.26
N LEU A 925 -20.78 10.50 -4.73
CA LEU A 925 -21.75 9.60 -5.37
C LEU A 925 -23.18 9.96 -4.94
N LEU A 926 -24.04 10.24 -5.92
CA LEU A 926 -25.49 10.38 -5.78
C LEU A 926 -26.14 9.15 -6.43
N THR A 927 -27.21 8.59 -5.85
CA THR A 927 -27.87 7.40 -6.39
C THR A 927 -29.37 7.45 -6.18
N LEU A 928 -30.10 7.19 -7.26
CA LEU A 928 -31.56 7.12 -7.33
C LEU A 928 -31.97 5.68 -7.64
N THR A 929 -32.95 5.17 -6.93
CA THR A 929 -33.56 3.85 -7.16
C THR A 929 -35.06 4.00 -7.30
N ALA A 930 -35.65 3.29 -8.27
CA ALA A 930 -37.10 3.21 -8.40
C ALA A 930 -37.69 2.30 -7.31
N GLN A 931 -38.73 2.79 -6.64
CA GLN A 931 -39.46 2.07 -5.57
C GLN A 931 -40.45 1.05 -6.12
#